data_AF-A0A534HZ03-F1
#
_entry.id   AF-A0A534HZ03-F1
#
_cell.length_a   1.000
_cell.length_b   1.000
_cell.length_c   1.000
_cell.angle_alpha   90.00
_cell.angle_beta   90.00
_cell.angle_gamma   90.00
#
_symmetry.space_group_name_H-M   'P 1'
#
loop_
_entity.id
_entity.type
_entity.pdbx_description
1 polymer ?
#
loop_
_entity_poly.entity_id
_entity_poly.type
_entity_poly.pdbx_seq_one_letter_code
_entity_poly.pdbx_strand_id
1 'polypeptide(L)'
;MTAPAPQLRAPTGLAMLLGAAVALLVGSGVSYYFLEARPAASAHAVPVDALYNLALDAGSALAGDAAALTGFEQRQKQLEEAAARDPAAPFTSDVRFTRLMSNAAAIVRARGALAGAGGAARETATLVPRLLGEASALAGALPAGTATAVSGTLERFAARAQRLQLDVSTLTQGTGDARQAAQRIAEGSDYLGQVITGLMGGNSALALPRVTTPEPARHLKALDGIYTDLSAAVRRAVAAAPALPAARTAARAIEMDARELAGTASPAAVGGVLAWAPLVLLAAGLGILLAGLGATLRMRRTVERQRLSAEAQRRESDRNQQAILRLLDELSSLADGDLTVQATVTEDITGAIADSINYAVDALRGLVSAINGSAIQLDSATRQTQALSQHLSRASGAQSKQIASATESAASMASTVAEVSGNAERASDVARHSVEVAHKGGDAVRRTIDGMNTIRETIQDTSKRIKRLGESSQEIGNIVELINDIAEQTNILALNASIQSSMAGEAGRGFAVVADEVQRLAERAANATKQIEVLVRTIQTDTNEAVVSMERSTTDVVGGALLAENAGAALEEIEQVSNQIASLVQNISGSARQQAHAAQNIARNMQVLKEISGQTFESTTATSTAIAKVAELSAGLRKSAAGFRLPGNAGDRASATGTVRRLEDTTLTTAKVRQISALGGS
;
A
#
# COMPACT_ATOMS: atom_id res chain seq x y z
N MET A 1 -27.19 -134.20 44.47
CA MET A 1 -27.52 -133.76 45.84
C MET A 1 -26.75 -132.49 46.12
N THR A 2 -27.46 -131.50 46.67
CA THR A 2 -27.02 -130.34 47.49
C THR A 2 -26.08 -129.26 46.89
N ALA A 3 -26.73 -128.14 46.57
CA ALA A 3 -26.31 -126.73 46.70
C ALA A 3 -25.65 -126.42 48.08
N PRO A 4 -25.00 -125.24 48.34
CA PRO A 4 -25.27 -123.93 47.69
C PRO A 4 -24.06 -123.02 47.37
N ALA A 5 -24.41 -121.95 46.63
CA ALA A 5 -23.64 -120.74 46.32
C ALA A 5 -23.84 -119.67 47.44
N PRO A 6 -23.52 -118.36 47.26
CA PRO A 6 -22.47 -117.65 46.50
C PRO A 6 -21.76 -116.53 47.35
N GLN A 7 -20.87 -115.77 46.70
CA GLN A 7 -20.71 -114.29 46.79
C GLN A 7 -19.34 -113.70 47.22
N LEU A 8 -18.98 -112.68 46.42
CA LEU A 8 -18.26 -111.43 46.73
C LEU A 8 -16.74 -111.46 46.98
N ARG A 9 -15.99 -111.11 45.92
CA ARG A 9 -14.71 -110.37 46.02
C ARG A 9 -14.89 -108.95 45.49
N ALA A 10 -14.49 -107.99 46.32
CA ALA A 10 -14.30 -106.57 45.99
C ALA A 10 -12.87 -106.33 45.44
N PRO A 11 -12.44 -105.09 45.17
CA PRO A 11 -12.32 -104.54 43.82
C PRO A 11 -10.85 -104.28 43.41
N THR A 12 -10.44 -104.70 42.22
CA THR A 12 -9.16 -104.28 41.62
C THR A 12 -9.37 -103.04 40.76
N GLY A 13 -9.68 -101.91 41.40
CA GLY A 13 -9.81 -100.58 40.78
C GLY A 13 -8.48 -99.84 40.59
N LEU A 14 -7.32 -100.43 40.95
CA LEU A 14 -6.04 -99.73 40.94
C LEU A 14 -5.16 -99.97 39.70
N ALA A 15 -5.53 -100.92 38.82
CA ALA A 15 -4.76 -101.23 37.60
C ALA A 15 -5.27 -100.50 36.33
N MET A 16 -6.51 -99.97 36.34
CA MET A 16 -7.06 -99.17 35.24
C MET A 16 -6.77 -97.67 35.35
N LEU A 17 -6.35 -97.17 36.51
CA LEU A 17 -6.02 -95.75 36.72
C LEU A 17 -4.55 -95.39 36.37
N LEU A 18 -3.65 -96.37 36.32
CA LEU A 18 -2.24 -96.16 35.93
C LEU A 18 -2.03 -96.11 34.40
N GLY A 19 -2.94 -96.68 33.60
CA GLY A 19 -2.92 -96.57 32.13
C GLY A 19 -3.45 -95.23 31.60
N ALA A 20 -4.32 -94.55 32.35
CA ALA A 20 -4.89 -93.26 31.96
C ALA A 20 -3.97 -92.06 32.28
N ALA A 21 -3.02 -92.20 33.20
CA ALA A 21 -2.09 -91.14 33.59
C ALA A 21 -0.89 -90.97 32.63
N VAL A 22 -0.52 -92.01 31.88
CA VAL A 22 0.57 -91.96 30.89
C VAL A 22 0.09 -91.37 29.55
N ALA A 23 -1.21 -91.49 29.23
CA ALA A 23 -1.80 -90.88 28.03
C ALA A 23 -2.04 -89.36 28.17
N LEU A 24 -2.23 -88.86 29.40
CA LEU A 24 -2.39 -87.42 29.69
C LEU A 24 -1.06 -86.66 29.79
N LEU A 25 0.06 -87.33 30.11
CA LEU A 25 1.39 -86.74 30.17
C LEU A 25 2.12 -86.66 28.82
N VAL A 26 1.69 -87.45 27.82
CA VAL A 26 2.18 -87.33 26.44
C VAL A 26 1.38 -86.27 25.64
N GLY A 27 0.12 -86.04 26.02
CA GLY A 27 -0.70 -84.97 25.44
C GLY A 27 -0.30 -83.54 25.86
N SER A 28 0.24 -83.36 27.07
CA SER A 28 0.72 -82.06 27.56
C SER A 28 2.14 -81.70 27.10
N GLY A 29 2.98 -82.68 26.74
CA GLY A 29 4.30 -82.45 26.17
C GLY A 29 4.27 -81.99 24.70
N VAL A 30 3.24 -82.38 23.94
CA VAL A 30 3.10 -81.99 22.53
C VAL A 30 2.50 -80.59 22.37
N SER A 31 1.63 -80.13 23.29
CA SER A 31 1.15 -78.73 23.29
C SER A 31 2.22 -77.71 23.70
N TYR A 32 3.24 -78.11 24.47
CA TYR A 32 4.34 -77.20 24.84
C TYR A 32 5.41 -77.12 23.72
N TYR A 33 5.66 -78.21 23.00
CA TYR A 33 6.62 -78.22 21.89
C TYR A 33 6.06 -77.58 20.60
N PHE A 34 4.74 -77.61 20.40
CA PHE A 34 4.09 -76.93 19.26
C PHE A 34 3.90 -75.41 19.45
N LEU A 35 4.16 -74.86 20.64
CA LEU A 35 4.23 -73.40 20.84
C LEU A 35 5.60 -72.79 20.49
N GLU A 36 6.64 -73.61 20.34
CA GLU A 36 8.02 -73.11 20.18
C GLU A 36 8.62 -73.33 18.78
N ALA A 37 7.82 -73.85 17.85
CA ALA A 37 8.17 -73.89 16.44
C ALA A 37 7.07 -73.21 15.62
N ARG A 38 7.02 -71.87 15.67
CA ARG A 38 6.45 -71.13 14.55
C ARG A 38 7.39 -71.33 13.35
N PRO A 39 7.01 -72.05 12.29
CA PRO A 39 7.62 -71.77 10.99
C PRO A 39 7.29 -70.31 10.65
N ALA A 40 8.17 -69.65 9.91
CA ALA A 40 8.12 -68.25 9.51
C ALA A 40 6.88 -67.87 8.65
N ALA A 41 5.67 -68.04 9.17
CA ALA A 41 4.41 -67.70 8.53
C ALA A 41 4.12 -66.18 8.58
N SER A 42 5.09 -65.36 8.97
CA SER A 42 5.09 -63.90 8.82
C SER A 42 6.12 -63.40 7.80
N ALA A 43 6.81 -64.28 7.07
CA ALA A 43 7.85 -63.87 6.12
C ALA A 43 7.30 -63.06 4.93
N HIS A 44 6.06 -63.33 4.53
CA HIS A 44 5.49 -62.78 3.29
C HIS A 44 4.48 -61.64 3.48
N ALA A 45 4.26 -61.18 4.71
CA ALA A 45 3.31 -60.11 5.01
C ALA A 45 4.02 -58.74 5.01
N VAL A 46 3.42 -57.75 4.33
CA VAL A 46 3.92 -56.37 4.42
C VAL A 46 3.84 -55.91 5.88
N PRO A 47 4.88 -55.25 6.45
CA PRO A 47 4.77 -54.67 7.77
C PRO A 47 3.73 -53.54 7.78
N VAL A 48 2.50 -53.88 8.17
CA VAL A 48 1.31 -53.01 8.14
C VAL A 48 1.51 -51.77 9.02
N ASP A 49 2.19 -51.92 10.17
CA ASP A 49 2.55 -50.80 11.04
C ASP A 49 3.50 -49.81 10.37
N ALA A 50 4.43 -50.29 9.56
CA ALA A 50 5.34 -49.42 8.81
C ALA A 50 4.57 -48.70 7.68
N LEU A 51 3.68 -49.39 6.95
CA LEU A 51 2.84 -48.77 5.91
C LEU A 51 1.92 -47.66 6.45
N TYR A 52 1.20 -47.94 7.53
CA TYR A 52 0.24 -47.00 8.11
C TYR A 52 0.94 -45.74 8.62
N ASN A 53 2.05 -45.91 9.35
CA ASN A 53 2.79 -44.80 9.90
C ASN A 53 3.59 -44.02 8.84
N LEU A 54 3.98 -44.66 7.72
CA LEU A 54 4.64 -44.01 6.58
C LEU A 54 3.67 -43.06 5.86
N ALA A 55 2.40 -43.44 5.74
CA ALA A 55 1.34 -42.55 5.25
C ALA A 55 1.01 -41.40 6.24
N LEU A 56 0.95 -41.69 7.54
CA LEU A 56 0.72 -40.68 8.59
C LEU A 56 1.83 -39.62 8.61
N ASP A 57 3.08 -40.05 8.54
CA ASP A 57 4.23 -39.16 8.49
C ASP A 57 4.31 -38.36 7.20
N ALA A 58 3.84 -38.89 6.07
CA ALA A 58 3.84 -38.17 4.80
C ALA A 58 3.07 -36.84 4.92
N GLY A 59 1.94 -36.83 5.63
CA GLY A 59 1.14 -35.65 5.89
C GLY A 59 1.86 -34.62 6.76
N SER A 60 2.47 -35.07 7.87
CA SER A 60 3.22 -34.19 8.78
C SER A 60 4.55 -33.70 8.18
N ALA A 61 5.20 -34.51 7.35
CA ALA A 61 6.41 -34.14 6.61
C ALA A 61 6.15 -33.05 5.57
N LEU A 62 4.95 -33.03 4.96
CA LEU A 62 4.53 -31.95 4.06
C LEU A 62 4.37 -30.60 4.76
N ALA A 63 4.02 -30.60 6.05
CA ALA A 63 3.96 -29.40 6.87
C ALA A 63 5.35 -28.90 7.31
N GLY A 64 6.43 -29.61 6.95
CA GLY A 64 7.81 -29.26 7.26
C GLY A 64 8.22 -29.60 8.70
N ASP A 65 7.55 -30.57 9.33
CA ASP A 65 7.95 -31.12 10.63
C ASP A 65 9.23 -31.97 10.49
N ALA A 66 10.29 -31.56 11.18
CA ALA A 66 11.59 -32.22 11.12
C ALA A 66 11.61 -33.60 11.80
N ALA A 67 10.79 -33.81 12.83
CA ALA A 67 10.66 -35.10 13.50
C ALA A 67 9.89 -36.08 12.61
N ALA A 68 8.82 -35.61 11.96
CA ALA A 68 8.06 -36.42 10.99
C ALA A 68 8.89 -36.78 9.76
N LEU A 69 9.70 -35.85 9.23
CA LEU A 69 10.65 -36.14 8.12
C LEU A 69 11.67 -37.23 8.47
N THR A 70 12.14 -37.24 9.72
CA THR A 70 13.09 -38.25 10.20
C THR A 70 12.41 -39.61 10.42
N GLY A 71 11.19 -39.62 10.98
CA GLY A 71 10.36 -40.82 11.10
C GLY A 71 9.99 -41.43 9.75
N PHE A 72 9.68 -40.58 8.77
CA PHE A 72 9.32 -40.97 7.41
C PHE A 72 10.46 -41.76 6.72
N GLU A 73 11.69 -41.26 6.81
CA GLU A 73 12.87 -41.94 6.27
C GLU A 73 13.15 -43.28 6.96
N GLN A 74 13.04 -43.33 8.28
CA GLN A 74 13.23 -44.57 9.03
C GLN A 74 12.22 -45.63 8.59
N ARG A 75 10.96 -45.25 8.39
CA ARG A 75 9.90 -46.17 7.95
C ARG A 75 10.03 -46.58 6.49
N GLN A 76 10.46 -45.67 5.60
CA GLN A 76 10.82 -46.05 4.23
C GLN A 76 11.94 -47.10 4.25
N LYS A 77 13.00 -46.86 5.03
CA LYS A 77 14.13 -47.79 5.14
C LYS A 77 13.71 -49.16 5.71
N GLN A 78 12.79 -49.18 6.69
CA GLN A 78 12.22 -50.43 7.21
C GLN A 78 11.46 -51.23 6.13
N LEU A 79 10.73 -50.55 5.23
CA LEU A 79 10.05 -51.18 4.10
C LEU A 79 11.02 -51.68 3.03
N GLU A 80 12.11 -50.94 2.75
CA GLU A 80 13.20 -51.37 1.85
C GLU A 80 13.90 -52.61 2.40
N GLU A 81 14.24 -52.61 3.70
CA GLU A 81 14.87 -53.75 4.37
C GLU A 81 13.93 -54.96 4.48
N ALA A 82 12.61 -54.74 4.59
CA ALA A 82 11.63 -55.83 4.54
C ALA A 82 11.54 -56.46 3.13
N ALA A 83 11.52 -55.64 2.08
CA ALA A 83 11.51 -56.11 0.70
C ALA A 83 12.83 -56.81 0.30
N ALA A 84 13.97 -56.33 0.81
CA ALA A 84 15.27 -56.94 0.56
C ALA A 84 15.47 -58.28 1.30
N ARG A 85 14.85 -58.45 2.47
CA ARG A 85 14.90 -59.70 3.26
C ARG A 85 14.09 -60.83 2.62
N ASP A 86 13.03 -60.51 1.87
CA ASP A 86 12.20 -61.49 1.20
C ASP A 86 11.79 -61.05 -0.21
N PRO A 87 12.69 -61.22 -1.21
CA PRO A 87 12.43 -60.80 -2.59
C PRO A 87 11.27 -61.55 -3.25
N ALA A 88 10.89 -62.73 -2.74
CA ALA A 88 9.83 -63.58 -3.30
C ALA A 88 8.45 -63.31 -2.70
N ALA A 89 8.33 -62.42 -1.70
CA ALA A 89 7.06 -62.12 -1.08
C ALA A 89 6.08 -61.46 -2.08
N PRO A 90 4.76 -61.78 -2.04
CA PRO A 90 3.80 -61.29 -3.04
C PRO A 90 3.74 -59.76 -3.17
N PHE A 91 4.05 -59.04 -2.08
CA PHE A 91 4.01 -57.58 -2.06
C PHE A 91 5.21 -56.91 -2.74
N THR A 92 6.37 -57.55 -2.84
CA THR A 92 7.57 -56.95 -3.46
C THR A 92 7.40 -56.79 -4.98
N SER A 93 6.60 -57.68 -5.58
CA SER A 93 6.18 -57.62 -6.99
C SER A 93 4.90 -56.80 -7.23
N ASP A 94 4.23 -56.30 -6.18
CA ASP A 94 3.02 -55.50 -6.34
C ASP A 94 3.37 -54.11 -6.91
N VAL A 95 2.78 -53.77 -8.06
CA VAL A 95 2.97 -52.47 -8.74
C VAL A 95 2.66 -51.29 -7.80
N ARG A 96 1.73 -51.47 -6.85
CA ARG A 96 1.39 -50.46 -5.84
C ARG A 96 2.50 -50.28 -4.82
N PHE A 97 3.16 -51.35 -4.38
CA PHE A 97 4.30 -51.27 -3.48
C PHE A 97 5.50 -50.59 -4.14
N THR A 98 5.82 -50.93 -5.40
CA THR A 98 6.87 -50.25 -6.16
C THR A 98 6.59 -48.75 -6.32
N ARG A 99 5.32 -48.38 -6.59
CA ARG A 99 4.88 -46.99 -6.72
C ARG A 99 4.96 -46.24 -5.39
N LEU A 100 4.53 -46.87 -4.29
CA LEU A 100 4.64 -46.33 -2.94
C LEU A 100 6.10 -46.04 -2.58
N MET A 101 7.02 -46.97 -2.84
CA MET A 101 8.45 -46.78 -2.57
C MET A 101 9.09 -45.69 -3.45
N SER A 102 8.68 -45.61 -4.73
CA SER A 102 9.12 -44.52 -5.63
C SER A 102 8.64 -43.15 -5.16
N ASN A 103 7.39 -43.05 -4.71
CA ASN A 103 6.82 -41.83 -4.16
C ASN A 103 7.46 -41.46 -2.80
N ALA A 104 7.75 -42.44 -1.94
CA ALA A 104 8.46 -42.23 -0.69
C ALA A 104 9.86 -41.65 -0.93
N ALA A 105 10.61 -42.23 -1.88
CA ALA A 105 11.90 -41.69 -2.30
C ALA A 105 11.81 -40.25 -2.86
N ALA A 106 10.70 -39.89 -3.52
CA ALA A 106 10.47 -38.53 -3.99
C ALA A 106 10.28 -37.52 -2.83
N ILE A 107 9.60 -37.92 -1.75
CA ILE A 107 9.46 -37.09 -0.54
C ILE A 107 10.81 -36.93 0.18
N VAL A 108 11.60 -38.00 0.30
CA VAL A 108 12.94 -37.95 0.90
C VAL A 108 13.88 -37.05 0.09
N ARG A 109 13.84 -37.10 -1.25
CA ARG A 109 14.59 -36.15 -2.10
C ARG A 109 14.15 -34.70 -1.88
N ALA A 110 12.88 -34.46 -1.54
CA ALA A 110 12.35 -33.14 -1.24
C ALA A 110 12.56 -32.70 0.22
N ARG A 111 13.19 -33.51 1.08
CA ARG A 111 13.39 -33.23 2.51
C ARG A 111 13.98 -31.85 2.78
N GLY A 112 15.06 -31.50 2.09
CA GLY A 112 15.74 -30.22 2.29
C GLY A 112 14.81 -29.03 2.01
N ALA A 113 13.97 -29.14 0.98
CA ALA A 113 12.98 -28.13 0.63
C ALA A 113 11.83 -28.08 1.66
N LEU A 114 11.31 -29.24 2.09
CA LEU A 114 10.23 -29.32 3.08
C LEU A 114 10.66 -28.76 4.45
N ALA A 115 11.84 -29.16 4.93
CA ALA A 115 12.43 -28.64 6.16
C ALA A 115 12.76 -27.14 6.04
N GLY A 116 13.28 -26.71 4.89
CA GLY A 116 13.57 -25.30 4.61
C GLY A 116 12.32 -24.42 4.62
N ALA A 117 11.24 -24.87 3.99
CA ALA A 117 9.95 -24.16 3.97
C ALA A 117 9.31 -24.12 5.37
N GLY A 118 9.29 -25.24 6.11
CA GLY A 118 8.77 -25.30 7.47
C GLY A 118 9.57 -24.48 8.49
N GLY A 119 10.90 -24.42 8.32
CA GLY A 119 11.78 -23.52 9.08
C GLY A 119 11.47 -22.05 8.78
N ALA A 120 11.36 -21.70 7.50
CA ALA A 120 11.03 -20.34 7.08
C ALA A 120 9.66 -19.86 7.58
N ALA A 121 8.64 -20.73 7.62
CA ALA A 121 7.34 -20.38 8.17
C ALA A 121 7.39 -20.07 9.68
N ARG A 122 8.18 -20.84 10.45
CA ARG A 122 8.37 -20.57 11.89
C ARG A 122 9.16 -19.29 12.12
N GLU A 123 10.25 -19.10 11.39
CA GLU A 123 11.08 -17.91 11.52
C GLU A 123 10.31 -16.64 11.12
N THR A 124 9.61 -16.65 9.99
CA THR A 124 8.76 -15.51 9.58
C THR A 124 7.65 -15.21 10.59
N ALA A 125 7.04 -16.23 11.20
CA ALA A 125 6.05 -16.03 12.25
C ALA A 125 6.60 -15.37 13.53
N THR A 126 7.90 -15.49 13.79
CA THR A 126 8.58 -14.82 14.91
C THR A 126 9.15 -13.44 14.53
N LEU A 127 9.66 -13.30 13.32
CA LEU A 127 10.37 -12.09 12.87
C LEU A 127 9.41 -10.98 12.41
N VAL A 128 8.29 -11.32 11.76
CA VAL A 128 7.33 -10.33 11.26
C VAL A 128 6.71 -9.49 12.39
N PRO A 129 6.22 -10.05 13.51
CA PRO A 129 5.74 -9.23 14.63
C PRO A 129 6.80 -8.29 15.20
N ARG A 130 8.07 -8.74 15.28
CA ARG A 130 9.20 -7.90 15.74
C ARG A 130 9.48 -6.77 14.75
N LEU A 131 9.46 -7.07 13.44
CA LEU A 131 9.62 -6.08 12.37
C LEU A 131 8.51 -5.01 12.43
N LEU A 132 7.26 -5.41 12.65
CA LEU A 132 6.13 -4.50 12.81
C LEU A 132 6.25 -3.62 14.06
N GLY A 133 6.74 -4.19 15.17
CA GLY A 133 7.01 -3.44 16.40
C GLY A 133 8.03 -2.32 16.19
N GLU A 134 9.16 -2.64 15.53
CA GLU A 134 10.19 -1.64 15.22
C GLU A 134 9.73 -0.61 14.17
N ALA A 135 8.88 -1.01 13.21
CA ALA A 135 8.30 -0.09 12.22
C ALA A 135 7.33 0.92 12.88
N SER A 136 6.55 0.47 13.87
CA SER A 136 5.68 1.33 14.67
C SER A 136 6.49 2.28 15.56
N ALA A 137 7.55 1.77 16.22
CA ALA A 137 8.46 2.59 17.01
C ALA A 137 9.18 3.64 16.16
N LEU A 138 9.62 3.28 14.95
CA LEU A 138 10.16 4.21 13.97
C LEU A 138 9.15 5.31 13.61
N ALA A 139 7.90 4.95 13.31
CA ALA A 139 6.86 5.92 12.98
C ALA A 139 6.63 6.94 14.11
N GLY A 140 6.65 6.49 15.37
CA GLY A 140 6.49 7.35 16.54
C GLY A 140 7.69 8.26 16.84
N ALA A 141 8.89 7.85 16.44
CA ALA A 141 10.12 8.62 16.69
C ALA A 141 10.43 9.64 15.57
N LEU A 142 9.76 9.57 14.42
CA LEU A 142 10.04 10.45 13.28
C LEU A 142 9.57 11.90 13.50
N PRO A 143 10.32 12.92 13.03
CA PRO A 143 9.85 14.31 13.01
C PRO A 143 8.57 14.47 12.20
N ALA A 144 7.66 15.37 12.60
CA ALA A 144 6.32 15.52 12.01
C ALA A 144 6.29 15.64 10.46
N GLY A 145 7.24 16.40 9.88
CA GLY A 145 7.33 16.54 8.43
C GLY A 145 7.75 15.25 7.71
N THR A 146 8.65 14.46 8.30
CA THR A 146 9.08 13.17 7.76
C THR A 146 8.03 12.10 8.00
N ALA A 147 7.43 12.05 9.19
CA ALA A 147 6.35 11.14 9.54
C ALA A 147 5.17 11.24 8.56
N THR A 148 4.76 12.46 8.20
CA THR A 148 3.69 12.70 7.21
C THR A 148 4.06 12.16 5.83
N ALA A 149 5.31 12.36 5.40
CA ALA A 149 5.79 11.90 4.09
C ALA A 149 5.90 10.37 3.98
N VAL A 150 6.12 9.65 5.09
CA VAL A 150 6.34 8.19 5.07
C VAL A 150 5.19 7.37 5.66
N SER A 151 4.17 7.98 6.27
CA SER A 151 3.04 7.27 6.92
C SER A 151 2.39 6.23 6.00
N GLY A 152 1.97 6.64 4.80
CA GLY A 152 1.37 5.72 3.82
C GLY A 152 2.33 4.65 3.28
N THR A 153 3.63 4.87 3.39
CA THR A 153 4.64 3.86 3.02
C THR A 153 4.84 2.85 4.16
N LEU A 154 4.86 3.30 5.41
CA LEU A 154 4.95 2.45 6.60
C LEU A 154 3.68 1.61 6.81
N GLU A 155 2.49 2.14 6.51
CA GLU A 155 1.25 1.36 6.49
C GLU A 155 1.28 0.24 5.45
N ARG A 156 1.74 0.55 4.23
CA ARG A 156 1.93 -0.46 3.17
C ARG A 156 3.03 -1.46 3.51
N PHE A 157 4.09 -1.03 4.18
CA PHE A 157 5.15 -1.90 4.71
C PHE A 157 4.57 -2.90 5.72
N ALA A 158 3.76 -2.43 6.67
CA ALA A 158 3.12 -3.28 7.65
C ALA A 158 2.18 -4.32 7.00
N ALA A 159 1.32 -3.87 6.08
CA ALA A 159 0.41 -4.75 5.35
C ALA A 159 1.17 -5.81 4.52
N ARG A 160 2.26 -5.44 3.86
CA ARG A 160 3.10 -6.39 3.09
C ARG A 160 3.85 -7.37 3.98
N ALA A 161 4.35 -6.94 5.14
CA ALA A 161 5.01 -7.83 6.08
C ALA A 161 4.04 -8.89 6.65
N GLN A 162 2.80 -8.50 6.99
CA GLN A 162 1.76 -9.44 7.41
C GLN A 162 1.35 -10.40 6.28
N ARG A 163 1.20 -9.86 5.06
CA ARG A 163 0.86 -10.67 3.89
C ARG A 163 1.96 -11.68 3.54
N LEU A 164 3.23 -11.27 3.64
CA LEU A 164 4.39 -12.13 3.47
C LEU A 164 4.36 -13.33 4.41
N GLN A 165 4.06 -13.12 5.70
CA GLN A 165 3.90 -14.20 6.67
C GLN A 165 2.79 -15.18 6.27
N LEU A 166 1.65 -14.66 5.80
CA LEU A 166 0.54 -15.47 5.33
C LEU A 166 0.91 -16.25 4.06
N ASP A 167 1.57 -15.62 3.08
CA ASP A 167 1.98 -16.29 1.85
C ASP A 167 3.05 -17.37 2.12
N VAL A 168 3.99 -17.17 3.06
CA VAL A 168 4.93 -18.21 3.51
C VAL A 168 4.20 -19.36 4.22
N SER A 169 3.21 -19.06 5.06
CA SER A 169 2.40 -20.07 5.76
C SER A 169 1.52 -20.87 4.79
N THR A 170 0.96 -20.24 3.75
CA THR A 170 0.16 -20.94 2.73
C THR A 170 1.04 -21.79 1.82
N LEU A 171 2.26 -21.32 1.54
CA LEU A 171 3.27 -22.11 0.83
C LEU A 171 3.63 -23.40 1.58
N THR A 172 3.66 -23.41 2.91
CA THR A 172 3.88 -24.65 3.68
C THR A 172 2.63 -25.50 3.83
N GLN A 173 1.47 -24.90 4.09
CA GLN A 173 0.21 -25.62 4.35
C GLN A 173 -0.42 -26.29 3.12
N GLY A 174 0.03 -26.00 1.91
CA GLY A 174 -0.43 -26.72 0.72
C GLY A 174 -1.61 -26.12 -0.03
N THR A 175 -2.06 -24.94 0.38
CA THR A 175 -3.23 -24.26 -0.17
C THR A 175 -2.83 -23.37 -1.35
N GLY A 176 -2.94 -23.88 -2.58
CA GLY A 176 -2.72 -23.12 -3.82
C GLY A 176 -1.41 -23.42 -4.57
N ASP A 177 -1.14 -22.62 -5.60
CA ASP A 177 0.04 -22.77 -6.47
C ASP A 177 1.32 -22.29 -5.76
N ALA A 178 2.23 -23.23 -5.51
CA ALA A 178 3.50 -22.99 -4.81
C ALA A 178 4.40 -21.99 -5.55
N ARG A 179 4.37 -21.96 -6.90
CA ARG A 179 5.17 -21.01 -7.69
C ARG A 179 4.65 -19.59 -7.57
N GLN A 180 3.33 -19.41 -7.64
CA GLN A 180 2.71 -18.09 -7.45
C GLN A 180 2.88 -17.57 -6.02
N ALA A 181 2.77 -18.44 -5.02
CA ALA A 181 3.05 -18.07 -3.63
C ALA A 181 4.51 -17.63 -3.46
N ALA A 182 5.47 -18.36 -4.02
CA ALA A 182 6.89 -17.99 -3.99
C ALA A 182 7.18 -16.64 -4.67
N GLN A 183 6.52 -16.34 -5.78
CA GLN A 183 6.65 -15.06 -6.46
C GLN A 183 6.13 -13.91 -5.58
N ARG A 184 4.93 -14.04 -4.98
CA ARG A 184 4.38 -13.02 -4.07
C ARG A 184 5.25 -12.82 -2.84
N ILE A 185 5.84 -13.89 -2.32
CA ILE A 185 6.79 -13.85 -1.19
C ILE A 185 8.05 -13.06 -1.57
N ALA A 186 8.62 -13.31 -2.75
CA ALA A 186 9.79 -12.60 -3.25
C ALA A 186 9.50 -11.10 -3.45
N GLU A 187 8.42 -10.77 -4.16
CA GLU A 187 8.01 -9.37 -4.40
C GLU A 187 7.69 -8.63 -3.09
N GLY A 188 7.07 -9.32 -2.13
CA GLY A 188 6.81 -8.79 -0.80
C GLY A 188 8.09 -8.46 -0.05
N SER A 189 9.06 -9.38 -0.04
CA SER A 189 10.35 -9.19 0.63
C SER A 189 11.19 -8.09 -0.02
N ASP A 190 11.21 -8.00 -1.35
CA ASP A 190 11.93 -6.96 -2.08
C ASP A 190 11.40 -5.56 -1.75
N TYR A 191 10.07 -5.40 -1.70
CA TYR A 191 9.46 -4.12 -1.30
C TYR A 191 9.88 -3.70 0.11
N LEU A 192 9.86 -4.61 1.09
CA LEU A 192 10.29 -4.31 2.46
C LEU A 192 11.75 -3.82 2.48
N GLY A 193 12.63 -4.47 1.71
CA GLY A 193 14.03 -4.07 1.58
C GLY A 193 14.22 -2.70 0.93
N GLN A 194 13.44 -2.38 -0.09
CA GLN A 194 13.48 -1.06 -0.76
C GLN A 194 13.04 0.08 0.18
N VAL A 195 12.05 -0.16 1.05
CA VAL A 195 11.61 0.81 2.06
C VAL A 195 12.73 1.05 3.08
N ILE A 196 13.31 -0.01 3.65
CA ILE A 196 14.40 0.10 4.65
C ILE A 196 15.61 0.81 4.02
N THR A 197 16.03 0.37 2.82
CA THR A 197 17.15 0.97 2.08
C THR A 197 16.90 2.44 1.77
N GLY A 198 15.68 2.81 1.35
CA GLY A 198 15.32 4.19 1.07
C GLY A 198 15.38 5.08 2.31
N LEU A 199 14.86 4.61 3.45
CA LEU A 199 14.91 5.35 4.71
C LEU A 199 16.34 5.48 5.26
N MET A 200 17.25 4.53 4.96
CA MET A 200 18.67 4.64 5.30
C MET A 200 19.44 5.62 4.41
N GLY A 201 18.84 6.07 3.30
CA GLY A 201 19.47 6.94 2.31
C GLY A 201 20.25 6.18 1.23
N GLY A 202 19.99 4.88 1.07
CA GLY A 202 20.48 4.11 -0.07
C GLY A 202 19.65 4.38 -1.33
N ASN A 203 20.18 3.99 -2.49
CA ASN A 203 19.49 4.17 -3.77
C ASN A 203 18.27 3.23 -3.85
N SER A 204 17.07 3.75 -3.61
CA SER A 204 15.82 2.99 -3.70
C SER A 204 14.86 3.65 -4.68
N ALA A 205 14.05 2.84 -5.36
CA ALA A 205 13.05 3.29 -6.33
C ALA A 205 11.91 4.11 -5.71
N LEU A 206 11.82 4.17 -4.37
CA LEU A 206 10.70 4.76 -3.63
C LEU A 206 10.91 6.23 -3.24
N ALA A 207 12.05 6.85 -3.58
CA ALA A 207 12.38 8.27 -3.33
C ALA A 207 12.06 8.74 -1.89
N LEU A 208 12.38 7.90 -0.90
CA LEU A 208 12.05 8.16 0.51
C LEU A 208 13.05 9.11 1.17
N PRO A 209 12.61 9.95 2.11
CA PRO A 209 13.51 10.83 2.86
C PRO A 209 14.45 10.02 3.75
N ARG A 210 15.73 10.43 3.78
CA ARG A 210 16.74 9.82 4.64
C ARG A 210 16.48 10.17 6.11
N VAL A 211 16.46 9.14 6.95
CA VAL A 211 16.34 9.28 8.40
C VAL A 211 17.73 9.46 9.00
N THR A 212 18.00 10.64 9.56
CA THR A 212 19.32 11.00 10.14
C THR A 212 19.29 11.25 11.65
N THR A 213 18.09 11.34 12.25
CA THR A 213 17.92 11.62 13.68
C THR A 213 18.33 10.41 14.54
N PRO A 214 19.04 10.60 15.68
CA PRO A 214 19.67 9.50 16.44
C PRO A 214 18.71 8.45 17.00
N GLU A 215 17.46 8.82 17.28
CA GLU A 215 16.45 7.91 17.84
C GLU A 215 15.75 7.09 16.73
N PRO A 216 15.15 7.70 15.68
CA PRO A 216 14.68 6.98 14.49
C PRO A 216 15.75 6.11 13.81
N ALA A 217 17.00 6.57 13.75
CA ALA A 217 18.08 5.79 13.15
C ALA A 217 18.38 4.48 13.90
N ARG A 218 18.13 4.43 15.23
CA ARG A 218 18.28 3.19 16.02
C ARG A 218 17.20 2.17 15.65
N HIS A 219 15.94 2.60 15.55
CA HIS A 219 14.84 1.74 15.11
C HIS A 219 15.02 1.27 13.66
N LEU A 220 15.51 2.14 12.78
CA LEU A 220 15.80 1.79 11.40
C LEU A 220 16.93 0.75 11.28
N LYS A 221 17.97 0.84 12.13
CA LYS A 221 19.03 -0.17 12.19
C LYS A 221 18.53 -1.51 12.74
N ALA A 222 17.62 -1.48 13.72
CA ALA A 222 16.96 -2.69 14.22
C ALA A 222 16.09 -3.34 13.14
N LEU A 223 15.34 -2.54 12.37
CA LEU A 223 14.57 -3.00 11.21
C LEU A 223 15.45 -3.69 10.16
N ASP A 224 16.60 -3.09 9.83
CA ASP A 224 17.55 -3.65 8.86
C ASP A 224 18.10 -5.02 9.31
N GLY A 225 18.45 -5.15 10.60
CA GLY A 225 18.86 -6.42 11.19
C GLY A 225 17.77 -7.50 11.12
N ILE A 226 16.55 -7.18 11.55
CA ILE A 226 15.41 -8.11 11.51
C ILE A 226 15.06 -8.49 10.06
N TYR A 227 15.13 -7.53 9.14
CA TYR A 227 14.87 -7.76 7.72
C TYR A 227 15.93 -8.65 7.08
N THR A 228 17.20 -8.52 7.47
CA THR A 228 18.28 -9.40 6.99
C THR A 228 17.98 -10.86 7.31
N ASP A 229 17.60 -11.15 8.56
CA ASP A 229 17.19 -12.49 8.99
C ASP A 229 15.91 -12.95 8.25
N LEU A 230 14.92 -12.07 8.12
CA LEU A 230 13.67 -12.35 7.42
C LEU A 230 13.91 -12.68 5.94
N SER A 231 14.78 -11.93 5.25
CA SER A 231 15.11 -12.16 3.84
C SER A 231 15.83 -13.50 3.63
N ALA A 232 16.63 -13.95 4.61
CA ALA A 232 17.26 -15.27 4.57
C ALA A 232 16.24 -16.41 4.76
N ALA A 233 15.24 -16.23 5.63
CA ALA A 233 14.12 -17.16 5.77
C ALA A 233 13.26 -17.20 4.49
N VAL A 234 12.92 -16.03 3.93
CA VAL A 234 12.16 -15.91 2.68
C VAL A 234 12.87 -16.58 1.50
N ARG A 235 14.18 -16.35 1.33
CA ARG A 235 14.96 -17.02 0.27
C ARG A 235 14.89 -18.54 0.36
N ARG A 236 14.94 -19.11 1.57
CA ARG A 236 14.76 -20.56 1.78
C ARG A 236 13.35 -21.03 1.42
N ALA A 237 12.31 -20.27 1.76
CA ALA A 237 10.93 -20.58 1.37
C ALA A 237 10.76 -20.58 -0.17
N VAL A 238 11.27 -19.55 -0.85
CA VAL A 238 11.21 -19.43 -2.31
C VAL A 238 11.98 -20.54 -3.00
N ALA A 239 13.18 -20.88 -2.50
CA ALA A 239 14.00 -21.97 -3.03
C ALA A 239 13.35 -23.35 -2.87
N ALA A 240 12.52 -23.54 -1.84
CA ALA A 240 11.78 -24.79 -1.62
C ALA A 240 10.59 -24.97 -2.57
N ALA A 241 10.01 -23.87 -3.05
CA ALA A 241 8.74 -23.87 -3.79
C ALA A 241 8.64 -24.80 -5.01
N PRO A 242 9.68 -24.99 -5.84
CA PRO A 242 9.63 -25.91 -6.99
C PRO A 242 9.45 -27.39 -6.59
N ALA A 243 9.95 -27.78 -5.42
CA ALA A 243 9.90 -29.18 -4.95
C ALA A 243 8.59 -29.53 -4.23
N LEU A 244 7.84 -28.54 -3.74
CA LEU A 244 6.63 -28.77 -2.95
C LEU A 244 5.49 -29.44 -3.73
N PRO A 245 5.18 -29.09 -4.99
CA PRO A 245 4.11 -29.75 -5.74
C PRO A 245 4.35 -31.25 -5.94
N ALA A 246 5.58 -31.63 -6.29
CA ALA A 246 5.97 -33.02 -6.50
C ALA A 246 5.92 -33.84 -5.18
N ALA A 247 6.35 -33.25 -4.07
CA ALA A 247 6.24 -33.87 -2.75
C ALA A 247 4.77 -34.07 -2.34
N ARG A 248 3.89 -33.10 -2.64
CA ARG A 248 2.45 -33.20 -2.34
C ARG A 248 1.75 -34.27 -3.15
N THR A 249 2.06 -34.38 -4.45
CA THR A 249 1.50 -35.45 -5.29
C THR A 249 1.99 -36.83 -4.83
N ALA A 250 3.26 -36.93 -4.44
CA ALA A 250 3.83 -38.17 -3.90
C ALA A 250 3.16 -38.58 -2.58
N ALA A 251 2.94 -37.64 -1.64
CA ALA A 251 2.30 -37.93 -0.35
C ALA A 251 0.84 -38.40 -0.49
N ARG A 252 0.06 -37.75 -1.38
CA ARG A 252 -1.31 -38.18 -1.67
C ARG A 252 -1.36 -39.58 -2.28
N ALA A 253 -0.40 -39.90 -3.15
CA ALA A 253 -0.29 -41.23 -3.74
C ALA A 253 0.09 -42.29 -2.68
N ILE A 254 0.99 -41.97 -1.76
CA ILE A 254 1.35 -42.85 -0.62
C ILE A 254 0.13 -43.14 0.27
N GLU A 255 -0.69 -42.14 0.57
CA GLU A 255 -1.89 -42.33 1.40
C GLU A 255 -2.92 -43.27 0.74
N MET A 256 -3.10 -43.18 -0.58
CA MET A 256 -3.98 -44.07 -1.34
C MET A 256 -3.40 -45.48 -1.44
N ASP A 257 -2.14 -45.60 -1.87
CA ASP A 257 -1.48 -46.90 -2.07
C ASP A 257 -1.32 -47.68 -0.74
N ALA A 258 -1.05 -46.99 0.38
CA ALA A 258 -0.93 -47.62 1.70
C ALA A 258 -2.26 -48.19 2.21
N ARG A 259 -3.39 -47.52 1.95
CA ARG A 259 -4.73 -48.01 2.33
C ARG A 259 -5.15 -49.23 1.50
N GLU A 260 -4.84 -49.24 0.21
CA GLU A 260 -5.15 -50.36 -0.67
C GLU A 260 -4.28 -51.60 -0.42
N LEU A 261 -2.99 -51.41 -0.10
CA LEU A 261 -2.08 -52.50 0.29
C LEU A 261 -2.48 -53.12 1.63
N ALA A 262 -2.93 -52.31 2.60
CA ALA A 262 -3.43 -52.80 3.89
C ALA A 262 -4.74 -53.62 3.77
N GLY A 263 -5.56 -53.37 2.74
CA GLY A 263 -6.82 -54.09 2.49
C GLY A 263 -6.67 -55.48 1.86
N THR A 264 -5.46 -55.90 1.48
CA THR A 264 -5.23 -57.21 0.80
C THR A 264 -4.83 -58.36 1.72
N ALA A 265 -4.81 -58.15 3.04
CA ALA A 265 -4.59 -59.23 4.01
C ALA A 265 -5.94 -59.84 4.46
N SER A 266 -6.38 -60.93 3.82
CA SER A 266 -7.53 -61.72 4.28
C SER A 266 -7.10 -63.04 4.95
N PRO A 267 -7.93 -63.61 5.86
CA PRO A 267 -7.56 -64.76 6.68
C PRO A 267 -7.96 -66.09 6.02
N ALA A 268 -7.08 -67.09 6.00
CA ALA A 268 -7.46 -68.43 5.58
C ALA A 268 -6.64 -69.52 6.30
N ALA A 269 -7.29 -70.31 7.15
CA ALA A 269 -6.83 -71.63 7.55
C ALA A 269 -8.04 -72.54 7.84
N VAL A 270 -8.52 -73.24 6.80
CA VAL A 270 -9.37 -74.42 6.92
C VAL A 270 -8.76 -75.52 6.05
N GLY A 271 -8.53 -76.70 6.65
CA GLY A 271 -8.62 -77.99 5.93
C GLY A 271 -7.34 -78.75 5.62
N GLY A 272 -7.04 -79.76 6.46
CA GLY A 272 -7.03 -81.17 6.04
C GLY A 272 -5.92 -81.67 5.13
N VAL A 273 -4.89 -82.26 5.75
CA VAL A 273 -3.81 -83.03 5.11
C VAL A 273 -4.33 -84.36 4.56
N LEU A 274 -4.00 -84.63 3.29
CA LEU A 274 -4.10 -85.93 2.62
C LEU A 274 -2.68 -86.37 2.19
N ALA A 275 -2.15 -87.36 2.89
CA ALA A 275 -1.07 -88.29 2.51
C ALA A 275 -1.23 -89.38 3.58
N TRP A 276 -1.25 -90.70 3.35
CA TRP A 276 -0.24 -91.53 2.69
C TRP A 276 -0.93 -92.86 2.32
N ALA A 277 -1.17 -93.08 1.03
CA ALA A 277 -1.21 -94.41 0.42
C ALA A 277 0.10 -94.49 -0.37
N PRO A 278 0.95 -95.53 -0.30
CA PRO A 278 0.56 -96.95 -0.32
C PRO A 278 1.59 -97.94 0.31
N LEU A 279 1.26 -98.78 1.31
CA LEU A 279 2.01 -100.06 1.52
C LEU A 279 1.43 -101.01 2.59
N VAL A 280 0.11 -101.13 2.73
CA VAL A 280 -0.48 -102.30 3.44
C VAL A 280 -1.63 -102.92 2.63
N LEU A 281 -1.44 -102.95 1.31
CA LEU A 281 -2.24 -103.68 0.31
C LEU A 281 -2.11 -105.21 0.43
N LEU A 282 -1.80 -105.75 1.62
CA LEU A 282 -1.63 -107.18 1.89
C LEU A 282 -2.43 -107.70 3.10
N ALA A 283 -3.32 -106.88 3.69
CA ALA A 283 -4.27 -107.32 4.73
C ALA A 283 -5.75 -107.23 4.30
N ALA A 284 -6.03 -106.78 3.07
CA ALA A 284 -7.36 -106.50 2.54
C ALA A 284 -8.18 -107.74 2.12
N GLY A 285 -7.64 -108.96 2.23
CA GLY A 285 -8.29 -110.18 1.75
C GLY A 285 -9.31 -110.82 2.72
N LEU A 286 -9.21 -110.57 4.03
CA LEU A 286 -9.97 -111.33 5.04
C LEU A 286 -10.98 -110.48 5.85
N GLY A 287 -10.92 -109.15 5.75
CA GLY A 287 -11.84 -108.22 6.43
C GLY A 287 -13.15 -107.93 5.69
N ILE A 288 -13.23 -108.26 4.39
CA ILE A 288 -14.35 -107.91 3.52
C ILE A 288 -15.62 -108.75 3.81
N LEU A 289 -15.49 -109.90 4.47
CA LEU A 289 -16.64 -110.77 4.81
C LEU A 289 -17.32 -110.44 6.15
N LEU A 290 -16.67 -109.69 7.05
CA LEU A 290 -17.21 -109.34 8.37
C LEU A 290 -17.76 -107.90 8.45
N ALA A 291 -17.37 -107.01 7.52
CA ALA A 291 -17.87 -105.63 7.45
C ALA A 291 -19.27 -105.50 6.80
N GLY A 292 -19.69 -106.47 5.99
CA GLY A 292 -20.98 -106.45 5.28
C GLY A 292 -22.23 -106.54 6.17
N LEU A 293 -22.10 -107.08 7.39
CA LEU A 293 -23.22 -107.26 8.32
C LEU A 293 -23.41 -106.08 9.28
N GLY A 294 -22.37 -105.27 9.50
CA GLY A 294 -22.42 -104.09 10.39
C GLY A 294 -22.87 -102.80 9.71
N ALA A 295 -22.70 -102.69 8.39
CA ALA A 295 -23.05 -101.49 7.61
C ALA A 295 -24.57 -101.30 7.44
N THR A 296 -25.35 -102.38 7.43
CA THR A 296 -26.81 -102.35 7.24
C THR A 296 -27.58 -101.82 8.46
N LEU A 297 -26.99 -101.90 9.66
CA LEU A 297 -27.62 -101.44 10.91
C LEU A 297 -27.32 -99.97 11.24
N ARG A 298 -26.27 -99.36 10.69
CA ARG A 298 -25.95 -97.93 10.90
C ARG A 298 -26.72 -96.98 9.97
N MET A 299 -27.06 -97.41 8.75
CA MET A 299 -27.71 -96.58 7.73
C MET A 299 -29.15 -96.17 8.08
N ARG A 300 -29.84 -96.92 8.96
CA ARG A 300 -31.22 -96.61 9.34
C ARG A 300 -31.38 -95.51 10.40
N ARG A 301 -30.30 -95.05 11.06
CA ARG A 301 -30.38 -94.06 12.15
C ARG A 301 -29.99 -92.63 11.76
N THR A 302 -29.35 -92.42 10.61
CA THR A 302 -28.81 -91.11 10.20
C THR A 302 -29.72 -90.31 9.27
N VAL A 303 -30.72 -90.94 8.64
CA VAL A 303 -31.53 -90.31 7.57
C VAL A 303 -32.67 -89.40 8.09
N GLU A 304 -33.10 -89.53 9.34
CA GLU A 304 -34.18 -88.67 9.90
C GLU A 304 -33.70 -87.28 10.35
N ARG A 305 -32.40 -87.09 10.65
CA ARG A 305 -31.89 -85.81 11.15
C ARG A 305 -31.65 -84.75 10.05
N GLN A 306 -31.56 -85.15 8.78
CA GLN A 306 -31.23 -84.24 7.67
C GLN A 306 -32.44 -83.61 6.95
N ARG A 307 -33.66 -84.15 7.12
CA ARG A 307 -34.85 -83.61 6.43
C ARG A 307 -35.36 -82.31 7.06
N LEU A 308 -35.16 -82.13 8.36
CA LEU A 308 -35.62 -80.94 9.10
C LEU A 308 -34.74 -79.70 8.88
N SER A 309 -33.46 -79.85 8.51
CA SER A 309 -32.56 -78.72 8.24
C SER A 309 -32.70 -78.14 6.82
N ALA A 310 -33.15 -78.94 5.85
CA ALA A 310 -33.32 -78.51 4.46
C ALA A 310 -34.57 -77.63 4.24
N GLU A 311 -35.62 -77.81 5.03
CA GLU A 311 -36.84 -76.98 4.95
C GLU A 311 -36.68 -75.62 5.64
N ALA A 312 -35.82 -75.54 6.68
CA ALA A 312 -35.48 -74.28 7.34
C ALA A 312 -34.67 -73.34 6.43
N GLN A 313 -33.68 -73.87 5.69
CA GLN A 313 -32.86 -73.09 4.76
C GLN A 313 -33.64 -72.53 3.56
N ARG A 314 -34.64 -73.24 3.04
CA ARG A 314 -35.46 -72.74 1.92
C ARG A 314 -36.34 -71.56 2.32
N ARG A 315 -36.97 -71.61 3.50
CA ARG A 315 -37.80 -70.51 4.02
C ARG A 315 -36.99 -69.25 4.31
N GLU A 316 -35.74 -69.41 4.75
CA GLU A 316 -34.82 -68.29 4.96
C GLU A 316 -34.38 -67.68 3.61
N SER A 317 -34.08 -68.51 2.61
CA SER A 317 -33.76 -68.05 1.25
C SER A 317 -34.92 -67.30 0.59
N ASP A 318 -36.16 -67.78 0.72
CA ASP A 318 -37.34 -67.13 0.14
C ASP A 318 -37.65 -65.78 0.82
N ARG A 319 -37.45 -65.69 2.13
CA ARG A 319 -37.56 -64.41 2.88
C ARG A 319 -36.48 -63.42 2.46
N ASN A 320 -35.24 -63.87 2.31
CA ASN A 320 -34.15 -63.02 1.84
C ASN A 320 -34.38 -62.52 0.41
N GLN A 321 -34.89 -63.36 -0.49
CA GLN A 321 -35.23 -62.95 -1.86
C GLN A 321 -36.37 -61.91 -1.88
N GLN A 322 -37.42 -62.08 -1.08
CA GLN A 322 -38.50 -61.10 -0.99
C GLN A 322 -38.04 -59.77 -0.37
N ALA A 323 -37.18 -59.81 0.65
CA ALA A 323 -36.59 -58.63 1.26
C ALA A 323 -35.73 -57.84 0.25
N ILE A 324 -34.90 -58.55 -0.55
CA ILE A 324 -34.09 -57.93 -1.60
C ILE A 324 -34.96 -57.29 -2.70
N LEU A 325 -36.03 -57.96 -3.14
CA LEU A 325 -36.92 -57.40 -4.17
C LEU A 325 -37.66 -56.15 -3.71
N ARG A 326 -38.10 -56.12 -2.44
CA ARG A 326 -38.71 -54.92 -1.84
C ARG A 326 -37.71 -53.78 -1.75
N LEU A 327 -36.48 -54.05 -1.30
CA LEU A 327 -35.43 -53.05 -1.25
C LEU A 327 -35.10 -52.52 -2.66
N LEU A 328 -35.04 -53.36 -3.69
CA LEU A 328 -34.83 -52.92 -5.08
C LEU A 328 -35.98 -52.06 -5.61
N ASP A 329 -37.23 -52.38 -5.26
CA ASP A 329 -38.41 -51.60 -5.64
C ASP A 329 -38.43 -50.23 -4.94
N GLU A 330 -38.14 -50.19 -3.63
CA GLU A 330 -38.03 -48.96 -2.84
C GLU A 330 -36.89 -48.03 -3.32
N LEU A 331 -35.86 -48.59 -3.95
CA LEU A 331 -34.72 -47.85 -4.49
C LEU A 331 -34.83 -47.53 -5.98
N SER A 332 -35.84 -48.02 -6.70
CA SER A 332 -35.95 -47.83 -8.15
C SER A 332 -36.01 -46.35 -8.54
N SER A 333 -36.67 -45.50 -7.74
CA SER A 333 -36.79 -44.06 -7.99
C SER A 333 -35.55 -43.27 -7.56
N LEU A 334 -34.68 -43.84 -6.72
CA LEU A 334 -33.41 -43.22 -6.33
C LEU A 334 -32.46 -43.07 -7.54
N ALA A 335 -32.51 -44.03 -8.48
CA ALA A 335 -31.74 -43.98 -9.72
C ALA A 335 -32.13 -42.80 -10.64
N ASP A 336 -33.39 -42.35 -10.56
CA ASP A 336 -33.90 -41.18 -11.28
C ASP A 336 -33.63 -39.85 -10.55
N GLY A 337 -32.86 -39.88 -9.44
CA GLY A 337 -32.53 -38.71 -8.63
C GLY A 337 -33.62 -38.32 -7.64
N ASP A 338 -34.63 -39.16 -7.41
CA ASP A 338 -35.60 -38.94 -6.35
C ASP A 338 -34.95 -39.21 -4.99
N LEU A 339 -34.51 -38.15 -4.30
CA LEU A 339 -33.98 -38.25 -2.95
C LEU A 339 -35.08 -38.17 -1.91
N THR A 340 -36.38 -38.17 -2.26
CA THR A 340 -37.47 -38.15 -1.26
C THR A 340 -37.75 -39.53 -0.67
N VAL A 341 -37.30 -40.60 -1.34
CA VAL A 341 -37.51 -41.98 -0.89
C VAL A 341 -36.65 -42.35 0.32
N GLN A 342 -37.17 -43.28 1.12
CA GLN A 342 -36.48 -43.94 2.23
C GLN A 342 -36.75 -45.44 2.12
N ALA A 343 -35.69 -46.23 2.21
CA ALA A 343 -35.81 -47.67 2.29
C ALA A 343 -36.29 -48.08 3.69
N THR A 344 -37.22 -49.03 3.77
CA THR A 344 -37.77 -49.52 5.04
C THR A 344 -36.71 -50.36 5.76
N VAL A 345 -36.32 -49.96 6.97
CA VAL A 345 -35.35 -50.72 7.79
C VAL A 345 -36.09 -51.83 8.54
N THR A 346 -35.83 -53.08 8.16
CA THR A 346 -36.40 -54.30 8.77
C THR A 346 -35.34 -55.06 9.59
N GLU A 347 -35.75 -56.01 10.44
CA GLU A 347 -34.81 -56.86 11.22
C GLU A 347 -34.15 -57.98 10.39
N ASP A 348 -34.42 -58.05 9.09
CA ASP A 348 -33.86 -59.07 8.21
C ASP A 348 -32.45 -58.69 7.70
N ILE A 349 -31.83 -59.58 6.92
CA ILE A 349 -30.48 -59.41 6.38
C ILE A 349 -30.33 -58.13 5.52
N THR A 350 -31.43 -57.57 5.00
CA THR A 350 -31.41 -56.35 4.19
C THR A 350 -31.53 -55.06 5.01
N GLY A 351 -31.92 -55.13 6.29
CA GLY A 351 -32.06 -53.97 7.17
C GLY A 351 -30.79 -53.12 7.30
N ALA A 352 -29.63 -53.75 7.47
CA ALA A 352 -28.35 -53.04 7.54
C ALA A 352 -27.96 -52.36 6.21
N ILE A 353 -28.42 -52.92 5.08
CA ILE A 353 -28.20 -52.34 3.75
C ILE A 353 -29.16 -51.15 3.55
N ALA A 354 -30.43 -51.30 3.91
CA ALA A 354 -31.41 -50.22 3.88
C ALA A 354 -30.97 -49.02 4.74
N ASP A 355 -30.42 -49.27 5.92
CA ASP A 355 -29.88 -48.23 6.81
C ASP A 355 -28.66 -47.52 6.20
N SER A 356 -27.71 -48.27 5.63
CA SER A 356 -26.54 -47.70 4.93
C SER A 356 -26.94 -46.87 3.71
N ILE A 357 -27.98 -47.28 2.98
CA ILE A 357 -28.49 -46.55 1.82
C ILE A 357 -29.24 -45.29 2.26
N ASN A 358 -30.06 -45.36 3.31
CA ASN A 358 -30.70 -44.17 3.87
C ASN A 358 -29.67 -43.14 4.35
N TYR A 359 -28.58 -43.60 4.98
CA TYR A 359 -27.46 -42.72 5.35
C TYR A 359 -26.82 -42.05 4.12
N ALA A 360 -26.60 -42.79 3.03
CA ALA A 360 -26.09 -42.24 1.78
C ALA A 360 -27.07 -41.25 1.14
N VAL A 361 -28.38 -41.54 1.16
CA VAL A 361 -29.44 -40.64 0.68
C VAL A 361 -29.46 -39.35 1.49
N ASP A 362 -29.35 -39.41 2.82
CA ASP A 362 -29.28 -38.22 3.67
C ASP A 362 -27.99 -37.40 3.44
N ALA A 363 -26.85 -38.06 3.23
CA ALA A 363 -25.61 -37.39 2.85
C ALA A 363 -25.76 -36.68 1.48
N LEU A 364 -26.40 -37.34 0.50
CA LEU A 364 -26.70 -36.75 -0.81
C LEU A 364 -27.70 -35.59 -0.72
N ARG A 365 -28.73 -35.69 0.13
CA ARG A 365 -29.66 -34.58 0.43
C ARG A 365 -28.91 -33.37 0.98
N GLY A 366 -28.02 -33.60 1.96
CA GLY A 366 -27.17 -32.56 2.54
C GLY A 366 -26.28 -31.90 1.48
N LEU A 367 -25.67 -32.70 0.60
CA LEU A 367 -24.83 -32.20 -0.49
C LEU A 367 -25.62 -31.37 -1.51
N VAL A 368 -26.74 -31.87 -2.02
CA VAL A 368 -27.59 -31.16 -3.01
C VAL A 368 -28.15 -29.86 -2.41
N SER A 369 -28.57 -29.89 -1.13
CA SER A 369 -29.02 -28.69 -0.42
C SER A 369 -27.90 -27.65 -0.28
N ALA A 370 -26.69 -28.08 0.09
CA ALA A 370 -25.51 -27.21 0.17
C ALA A 370 -25.13 -26.63 -1.20
N ILE A 371 -25.22 -27.42 -2.28
CA ILE A 371 -24.98 -26.96 -3.66
C ILE A 371 -26.02 -25.90 -4.06
N ASN A 372 -27.31 -26.14 -3.81
CA ASN A 372 -28.36 -25.19 -4.15
C ASN A 372 -28.22 -23.87 -3.36
N GLY A 373 -27.92 -23.97 -2.06
CA GLY A 373 -27.63 -22.81 -1.21
C GLY A 373 -26.42 -22.02 -1.71
N SER A 374 -25.33 -22.71 -2.06
CA SER A 374 -24.11 -22.09 -2.63
C SER A 374 -24.38 -21.43 -3.98
N ALA A 375 -25.19 -22.05 -4.85
CA ALA A 375 -25.56 -21.48 -6.15
C ALA A 375 -26.39 -20.19 -6.01
N ILE A 376 -27.31 -20.13 -5.04
CA ILE A 376 -28.08 -18.91 -4.73
C ILE A 376 -27.17 -17.79 -4.23
N GLN A 377 -26.26 -18.11 -3.30
CA GLN A 377 -25.27 -17.13 -2.81
C GLN A 377 -24.37 -16.63 -3.95
N LEU A 378 -23.94 -17.52 -4.84
CA LEU A 378 -23.12 -17.19 -6.00
C LEU A 378 -23.87 -16.30 -7.00
N ASP A 379 -25.15 -16.56 -7.29
CA ASP A 379 -25.98 -15.70 -8.16
C ASP A 379 -26.10 -14.29 -7.59
N SER A 380 -26.37 -14.17 -6.28
CA SER A 380 -26.44 -12.88 -5.59
C SER A 380 -25.12 -12.10 -5.67
N ALA A 381 -24.00 -12.76 -5.34
CA ALA A 381 -22.67 -12.14 -5.40
C ALA A 381 -22.30 -11.70 -6.83
N THR A 382 -22.69 -12.50 -7.83
CA THR A 382 -22.48 -12.21 -9.26
C THR A 382 -23.26 -10.95 -9.67
N ARG A 383 -24.56 -10.86 -9.33
CA ARG A 383 -25.40 -9.68 -9.61
C ARG A 383 -24.84 -8.42 -8.95
N GLN A 384 -24.42 -8.52 -7.69
CA GLN A 384 -23.81 -7.40 -6.97
C GLN A 384 -22.52 -6.93 -7.65
N THR A 385 -21.66 -7.87 -8.05
CA THR A 385 -20.39 -7.56 -8.74
C THR A 385 -20.63 -6.96 -10.13
N GLN A 386 -21.67 -7.41 -10.84
CA GLN A 386 -22.06 -6.83 -12.13
C GLN A 386 -22.55 -5.39 -11.98
N ALA A 387 -23.38 -5.09 -10.98
CA ALA A 387 -23.80 -3.73 -10.66
C ALA A 387 -22.61 -2.82 -10.30
N LEU A 388 -21.67 -3.32 -9.51
CA LEU A 388 -20.44 -2.62 -9.18
C LEU A 388 -19.59 -2.33 -10.43
N SER A 389 -19.45 -3.30 -11.33
CA SER A 389 -18.71 -3.13 -12.58
C SER A 389 -19.34 -2.05 -13.48
N GLN A 390 -20.67 -2.03 -13.61
CA GLN A 390 -21.37 -0.98 -14.35
C GLN A 390 -21.20 0.41 -13.71
N HIS A 391 -21.20 0.48 -12.38
CA HIS A 391 -20.92 1.72 -11.66
C HIS A 391 -19.49 2.21 -11.92
N LEU A 392 -18.50 1.32 -11.80
CA LEU A 392 -17.09 1.65 -12.01
C LEU A 392 -16.79 2.08 -13.46
N SER A 393 -17.45 1.46 -14.43
CA SER A 393 -17.36 1.86 -15.85
C SER A 393 -17.88 3.29 -16.08
N ARG A 394 -19.05 3.63 -15.51
CA ARG A 394 -19.60 5.00 -15.56
C ARG A 394 -18.71 6.01 -14.83
N ALA A 395 -18.20 5.64 -13.65
CA ALA A 395 -17.30 6.47 -12.86
C ALA A 395 -15.99 6.74 -13.61
N SER A 396 -15.40 5.74 -14.25
CA SER A 396 -14.19 5.88 -15.08
C SER A 396 -14.43 6.82 -16.27
N GLY A 397 -15.59 6.71 -16.94
CA GLY A 397 -15.97 7.64 -18.01
C GLY A 397 -16.11 9.09 -17.53
N ALA A 398 -16.71 9.31 -16.36
CA ALA A 398 -16.79 10.65 -15.75
C ALA A 398 -15.41 11.19 -15.35
N GLN A 399 -14.57 10.34 -14.74
CA GLN A 399 -13.19 10.66 -14.37
C GLN A 399 -12.38 11.08 -15.60
N SER A 400 -12.50 10.37 -16.73
CA SER A 400 -11.82 10.74 -17.97
C SER A 400 -12.19 12.14 -18.47
N LYS A 401 -13.45 12.57 -18.30
CA LYS A 401 -13.88 13.93 -18.66
C LYS A 401 -13.28 14.98 -17.72
N GLN A 402 -13.25 14.71 -16.42
CA GLN A 402 -12.59 15.59 -15.45
C GLN A 402 -11.09 15.72 -15.71
N ILE A 403 -10.42 14.62 -16.05
CA ILE A 403 -9.00 14.63 -16.42
C ILE A 403 -8.76 15.50 -17.66
N ALA A 404 -9.63 15.40 -18.68
CA ALA A 404 -9.51 16.24 -19.88
C ALA A 404 -9.66 17.74 -19.53
N SER A 405 -10.68 18.10 -18.75
CA SER A 405 -10.91 19.49 -18.31
C SER A 405 -9.76 20.03 -17.43
N ALA A 406 -9.21 19.21 -16.54
CA ALA A 406 -8.06 19.56 -15.73
C ALA A 406 -6.79 19.75 -16.58
N THR A 407 -6.61 18.93 -17.61
CA THR A 407 -5.49 19.06 -18.57
C THR A 407 -5.58 20.38 -19.34
N GLU A 408 -6.77 20.73 -19.82
CA GLU A 408 -7.01 22.01 -20.51
C GLU A 408 -6.77 23.21 -19.58
N SER A 409 -7.25 23.13 -18.33
CA SER A 409 -7.01 24.17 -17.32
C SER A 409 -5.52 24.35 -17.02
N ALA A 410 -4.77 23.25 -16.94
CA ALA A 410 -3.31 23.29 -16.73
C ALA A 410 -2.58 23.89 -17.94
N ALA A 411 -3.01 23.59 -19.16
CA ALA A 411 -2.45 24.18 -20.38
C ALA A 411 -2.74 25.69 -20.46
N SER A 412 -3.98 26.09 -20.16
CA SER A 412 -4.37 27.51 -20.07
C SER A 412 -3.54 28.25 -19.02
N MET A 413 -3.40 27.68 -17.82
CA MET A 413 -2.55 28.23 -16.77
C MET A 413 -1.09 28.40 -17.20
N ALA A 414 -0.51 27.42 -17.91
CA ALA A 414 0.85 27.55 -18.44
C ALA A 414 0.98 28.72 -19.43
N SER A 415 -0.03 28.94 -20.27
CA SER A 415 -0.07 30.07 -21.21
C SER A 415 -0.17 31.42 -20.48
N THR A 416 -1.12 31.56 -19.55
CA THR A 416 -1.31 32.81 -18.80
C THR A 416 -0.08 33.15 -17.96
N VAL A 417 0.58 32.15 -17.39
CA VAL A 417 1.81 32.35 -16.62
C VAL A 417 2.97 32.80 -17.52
N ALA A 418 3.07 32.29 -18.75
CA ALA A 418 4.05 32.79 -19.72
C ALA A 418 3.78 34.26 -20.08
N GLU A 419 2.52 34.64 -20.24
CA GLU A 419 2.13 36.05 -20.47
C GLU A 419 2.50 36.94 -19.28
N VAL A 420 2.23 36.51 -18.04
CA VAL A 420 2.64 37.22 -16.82
C VAL A 420 4.15 37.40 -16.76
N SER A 421 4.93 36.37 -17.12
CA SER A 421 6.39 36.46 -17.18
C SER A 421 6.85 37.51 -18.19
N GLY A 422 6.27 37.53 -19.39
CA GLY A 422 6.59 38.54 -20.41
C GLY A 422 6.17 39.95 -20.01
N ASN A 423 5.03 40.09 -19.33
CA ASN A 423 4.57 41.38 -18.79
C ASN A 423 5.50 41.88 -17.67
N ALA A 424 5.98 40.98 -16.81
CA ALA A 424 6.98 41.29 -15.82
C ALA A 424 8.28 41.78 -16.47
N GLU A 425 8.82 41.09 -17.48
CA GLU A 425 10.03 41.54 -18.18
C GLU A 425 9.88 42.97 -18.74
N ARG A 426 8.76 43.26 -19.42
CA ARG A 426 8.46 44.62 -19.90
C ARG A 426 8.37 45.66 -18.77
N ALA A 427 7.76 45.30 -17.65
CA ALA A 427 7.69 46.19 -16.48
C ALA A 427 9.08 46.46 -15.88
N SER A 428 9.99 45.48 -15.92
CA SER A 428 11.37 45.62 -15.45
C SER A 428 12.14 46.61 -16.32
N ASP A 429 11.96 46.53 -17.64
CA ASP A 429 12.59 47.45 -18.60
C ASP A 429 12.08 48.88 -18.42
N VAL A 430 10.76 49.06 -18.22
CA VAL A 430 10.19 50.38 -17.91
C VAL A 430 10.75 50.93 -16.59
N ALA A 431 10.84 50.11 -15.54
CA ALA A 431 11.41 50.54 -14.26
C ALA A 431 12.88 50.96 -14.38
N ARG A 432 13.69 50.21 -15.14
CA ARG A 432 15.10 50.57 -15.44
C ARG A 432 15.20 51.86 -16.24
N HIS A 433 14.31 52.07 -17.20
CA HIS A 433 14.28 53.31 -17.95
C HIS A 433 13.89 54.50 -17.05
N SER A 434 12.95 54.32 -16.12
CA SER A 434 12.61 55.34 -15.13
C SER A 434 13.80 55.71 -14.23
N VAL A 435 14.62 54.74 -13.81
CA VAL A 435 15.88 54.98 -13.08
C VAL A 435 16.82 55.86 -13.90
N GLU A 436 17.02 55.53 -15.18
CA GLU A 436 17.89 56.31 -16.06
C GLU A 436 17.39 57.76 -16.24
N VAL A 437 16.07 57.94 -16.42
CA VAL A 437 15.46 59.26 -16.57
C VAL A 437 15.55 60.07 -15.26
N ALA A 438 15.29 59.45 -14.12
CA ALA A 438 15.41 60.08 -12.81
C ALA A 438 16.85 60.53 -12.53
N HIS A 439 17.84 59.68 -12.83
CA HIS A 439 19.26 60.01 -12.68
C HIS A 439 19.66 61.20 -13.56
N LYS A 440 19.28 61.20 -14.85
CA LYS A 440 19.52 62.35 -15.75
C LYS A 440 18.84 63.62 -15.26
N GLY A 441 17.63 63.50 -14.71
CA GLY A 441 16.93 64.60 -14.05
C GLY A 441 17.70 65.15 -12.86
N GLY A 442 18.18 64.27 -11.98
CA GLY A 442 18.96 64.64 -10.80
C GLY A 442 20.26 65.36 -11.17
N ASP A 443 20.93 64.93 -12.23
CA ASP A 443 22.12 65.60 -12.77
C ASP A 443 21.79 66.99 -13.35
N ALA A 444 20.64 67.16 -14.00
CA ALA A 444 20.19 68.47 -14.47
C ALA A 444 19.86 69.42 -13.30
N VAL A 445 19.24 68.89 -12.24
CA VAL A 445 18.97 69.65 -11.01
C VAL A 445 20.26 70.05 -10.30
N ARG A 446 21.23 69.15 -10.14
CA ARG A 446 22.56 69.47 -9.55
C ARG A 446 23.24 70.61 -10.29
N ARG A 447 23.28 70.56 -11.63
CA ARG A 447 23.81 71.66 -12.45
C ARG A 447 23.04 72.97 -12.26
N THR A 448 21.73 72.90 -12.01
CA THR A 448 20.91 74.10 -11.72
C THR A 448 21.28 74.69 -10.36
N ILE A 449 21.49 73.87 -9.33
CA ILE A 449 21.92 74.31 -8.00
C ILE A 449 23.31 74.98 -8.10
N ASP A 450 24.25 74.38 -8.82
CA ASP A 450 25.57 74.96 -9.06
C ASP A 450 25.46 76.32 -9.76
N GLY A 451 24.61 76.43 -10.79
CA GLY A 451 24.31 77.69 -11.46
C GLY A 451 23.73 78.75 -10.53
N MET A 452 22.81 78.39 -9.63
CA MET A 452 22.26 79.31 -8.63
C MET A 452 23.32 79.79 -7.63
N ASN A 453 24.25 78.92 -7.23
CA ASN A 453 25.38 79.31 -6.38
C ASN A 453 26.30 80.31 -7.09
N THR A 454 26.63 80.08 -8.37
CA THR A 454 27.41 81.05 -9.17
C THR A 454 26.69 82.39 -9.33
N ILE A 455 25.37 82.38 -9.54
CA ILE A 455 24.57 83.61 -9.60
C ILE A 455 24.63 84.35 -8.26
N ARG A 456 24.50 83.64 -7.14
CA ARG A 456 24.59 84.22 -5.79
C ARG A 456 25.94 84.91 -5.57
N GLU A 457 27.05 84.26 -5.92
CA GLU A 457 28.39 84.85 -5.83
C GLU A 457 28.52 86.12 -6.68
N THR A 458 28.01 86.08 -7.92
CA THR A 458 28.03 87.22 -8.84
C THR A 458 27.22 88.40 -8.31
N ILE A 459 26.05 88.14 -7.71
CA ILE A 459 25.21 89.17 -7.06
C ILE A 459 25.96 89.78 -5.88
N GLN A 460 26.61 88.97 -5.03
CA GLN A 460 27.38 89.47 -3.89
C GLN A 460 28.53 90.38 -4.33
N ASP A 461 29.28 89.99 -5.35
CA ASP A 461 30.39 90.79 -5.89
C ASP A 461 29.89 92.08 -6.56
N THR A 462 28.75 92.03 -7.24
CA THR A 462 28.11 93.22 -7.81
C THR A 462 27.65 94.16 -6.70
N SER A 463 27.04 93.63 -5.65
CA SER A 463 26.59 94.40 -4.48
C SER A 463 27.77 95.10 -3.77
N LYS A 464 28.92 94.44 -3.63
CA LYS A 464 30.17 95.07 -3.13
C LYS A 464 30.66 96.22 -4.03
N ARG A 465 30.56 96.07 -5.35
CA ARG A 465 30.95 97.12 -6.32
C ARG A 465 30.02 98.34 -6.23
N ILE A 466 28.71 98.10 -6.12
CA ILE A 466 27.71 99.17 -5.97
C ILE A 466 27.89 99.90 -4.63
N LYS A 467 28.14 99.19 -3.53
CA LYS A 467 28.44 99.82 -2.23
C LYS A 467 29.64 100.75 -2.30
N ARG A 468 30.75 100.31 -2.92
CA ARG A 468 31.92 101.16 -3.16
C ARG A 468 31.61 102.37 -4.04
N LEU A 469 30.75 102.22 -5.05
CA LEU A 469 30.29 103.35 -5.86
C LEU A 469 29.49 104.36 -5.01
N GLY A 470 28.59 103.88 -4.15
CA GLY A 470 27.86 104.72 -3.20
C GLY A 470 28.78 105.47 -2.24
N GLU A 471 29.82 104.81 -1.70
CA GLU A 471 30.86 105.45 -0.89
C GLU A 471 31.61 106.54 -1.65
N SER A 472 32.06 106.25 -2.89
CA SER A 472 32.73 107.25 -3.74
C SER A 472 31.80 108.41 -4.11
N SER A 473 30.51 108.17 -4.35
CA SER A 473 29.53 109.22 -4.60
C SER A 473 29.27 110.08 -3.35
N GLN A 474 29.35 109.51 -2.15
CA GLN A 474 29.30 110.28 -0.91
C GLN A 474 30.53 111.19 -0.76
N GLU A 475 31.73 110.67 -1.07
CA GLU A 475 32.96 111.46 -1.04
C GLU A 475 32.91 112.62 -2.06
N ILE A 476 32.42 112.37 -3.27
CA ILE A 476 32.20 113.42 -4.28
C ILE A 476 31.18 114.45 -3.77
N GLY A 477 30.09 114.01 -3.12
CA GLY A 477 29.10 114.92 -2.53
C GLY A 477 29.73 115.89 -1.52
N ASN A 478 30.57 115.39 -0.62
CA ASN A 478 31.29 116.21 0.36
C ASN A 478 32.25 117.21 -0.32
N ILE A 479 32.90 116.81 -1.43
CA ILE A 479 33.76 117.72 -2.21
C ILE A 479 32.94 118.81 -2.90
N VAL A 480 31.78 118.46 -3.47
CA VAL A 480 30.89 119.42 -4.16
C VAL A 480 30.34 120.45 -3.18
N GLU A 481 29.97 120.03 -1.96
CA GLU A 481 29.57 120.93 -0.87
C GLU A 481 30.69 121.91 -0.52
N LEU A 482 31.92 121.42 -0.33
CA LEU A 482 33.09 122.28 -0.09
C LEU A 482 33.35 123.27 -1.24
N ILE A 483 33.22 122.85 -2.50
CA ILE A 483 33.39 123.75 -3.65
C ILE A 483 32.29 124.81 -3.68
N ASN A 484 31.05 124.44 -3.34
CA ASN A 484 29.95 125.39 -3.23
C ASN A 484 30.23 126.44 -2.13
N ASP A 485 30.71 126.02 -0.97
CA ASP A 485 31.11 126.92 0.12
C ASP A 485 32.24 127.88 -0.32
N ILE A 486 33.25 127.37 -1.05
CA ILE A 486 34.33 128.19 -1.61
C ILE A 486 33.78 129.19 -2.64
N ALA A 487 32.86 128.76 -3.51
CA ALA A 487 32.24 129.63 -4.51
C ALA A 487 31.42 130.74 -3.84
N GLU A 488 30.66 130.43 -2.79
CA GLU A 488 29.88 131.40 -2.01
C GLU A 488 30.78 132.38 -1.25
N GLN A 489 31.86 131.90 -0.61
CA GLN A 489 32.87 132.77 0.00
C GLN A 489 33.55 133.67 -1.03
N THR A 490 33.89 133.14 -2.21
CA THR A 490 34.50 133.91 -3.30
C THR A 490 33.53 134.98 -3.82
N ASN A 491 32.23 134.66 -3.90
CA ASN A 491 31.18 135.60 -4.27
C ASN A 491 31.09 136.76 -3.26
N ILE A 492 31.13 136.45 -1.96
CA ILE A 492 31.14 137.46 -0.89
C ILE A 492 32.41 138.32 -0.95
N LEU A 493 33.59 137.72 -1.17
CA LEU A 493 34.86 138.44 -1.31
C LEU A 493 34.85 139.37 -2.53
N ALA A 494 34.31 138.90 -3.66
CA ALA A 494 34.19 139.67 -4.88
C ALA A 494 33.20 140.85 -4.72
N LEU A 495 32.07 140.62 -4.06
CA LEU A 495 31.10 141.67 -3.72
C LEU A 495 31.73 142.73 -2.81
N ASN A 496 32.46 142.32 -1.77
CA ASN A 496 33.19 143.23 -0.89
C ASN A 496 34.24 144.05 -1.66
N ALA A 497 34.97 143.42 -2.60
CA ALA A 497 35.93 144.10 -3.46
C ALA A 497 35.26 145.09 -4.43
N SER A 498 34.09 144.75 -4.99
CA SER A 498 33.31 145.63 -5.89
C SER A 498 32.77 146.86 -5.13
N ILE A 499 32.28 146.67 -3.90
CA ILE A 499 31.86 147.76 -3.00
C ILE A 499 33.05 148.69 -2.68
N GLN A 500 34.19 148.14 -2.26
CA GLN A 500 35.39 148.92 -1.95
C GLN A 500 35.94 149.67 -3.17
N SER A 501 35.89 149.04 -4.35
CA SER A 501 36.28 149.66 -5.62
C SER A 501 35.35 150.81 -6.01
N SER A 502 34.04 150.66 -5.76
CA SER A 502 33.06 151.73 -5.95
C SER A 502 33.26 152.90 -4.99
N MET A 503 33.69 152.63 -3.76
CA MET A 503 34.03 153.68 -2.78
C MET A 503 35.32 154.45 -3.13
N ALA A 504 36.25 153.85 -3.86
CA ALA A 504 37.50 154.48 -4.31
C ALA A 504 37.33 155.40 -5.55
N GLY A 505 36.13 155.49 -6.14
CA GLY A 505 35.83 156.38 -7.27
C GLY A 505 36.60 156.02 -8.55
N GLU A 506 37.09 157.02 -9.30
CA GLU A 506 37.78 156.82 -10.59
C GLU A 506 39.07 155.97 -10.48
N ALA A 507 39.74 155.96 -9.32
CA ALA A 507 40.94 155.14 -9.09
C ALA A 507 40.62 153.64 -8.94
N GLY A 508 39.40 153.28 -8.53
CA GLY A 508 38.96 151.90 -8.30
C GLY A 508 38.36 151.21 -9.53
N ARG A 509 38.19 151.93 -10.65
CA ARG A 509 37.39 151.49 -11.81
C ARG A 509 37.91 150.21 -12.47
N GLY A 510 39.24 150.05 -12.56
CA GLY A 510 39.85 148.81 -13.07
C GLY A 510 39.68 147.61 -12.14
N PHE A 511 39.72 147.84 -10.82
CA PHE A 511 39.48 146.80 -9.81
C PHE A 511 38.00 146.39 -9.74
N ALA A 512 37.08 147.33 -9.91
CA ALA A 512 35.64 147.05 -9.96
C ALA A 512 35.28 146.05 -11.08
N VAL A 513 35.83 146.22 -12.29
CA VAL A 513 35.59 145.31 -13.42
C VAL A 513 36.09 143.89 -13.12
N VAL A 514 37.25 143.77 -12.47
CA VAL A 514 37.80 142.45 -12.08
C VAL A 514 36.94 141.83 -10.98
N ALA A 515 36.52 142.61 -9.98
CA ALA A 515 35.65 142.14 -8.91
C ALA A 515 34.29 141.64 -9.45
N ASP A 516 33.66 142.35 -10.38
CA ASP A 516 32.41 141.94 -11.02
C ASP A 516 32.58 140.64 -11.84
N GLU A 517 33.70 140.45 -12.56
CA GLU A 517 33.94 139.21 -13.30
C GLU A 517 34.25 138.02 -12.37
N VAL A 518 34.94 138.25 -11.25
CA VAL A 518 35.14 137.23 -10.20
C VAL A 518 33.81 136.85 -9.55
N GLN A 519 32.95 137.83 -9.25
CA GLN A 519 31.60 137.58 -8.73
C GLN A 519 30.79 136.72 -9.72
N ARG A 520 30.78 137.10 -11.00
CA ARG A 520 30.08 136.35 -12.06
C ARG A 520 30.65 134.94 -12.28
N LEU A 521 31.95 134.74 -12.04
CA LEU A 521 32.57 133.42 -12.09
C LEU A 521 32.18 132.58 -10.87
N ALA A 522 32.15 133.18 -9.68
CA ALA A 522 31.72 132.55 -8.44
C ALA A 522 30.24 132.13 -8.49
N GLU A 523 29.35 132.99 -8.99
CA GLU A 523 27.93 132.64 -9.21
C GLU A 523 27.77 131.51 -10.24
N ARG A 524 28.57 131.51 -11.32
CA ARG A 524 28.58 130.39 -12.29
C ARG A 524 29.09 129.10 -11.66
N ALA A 525 30.13 129.17 -10.84
CA ALA A 525 30.67 128.01 -10.12
C ALA A 525 29.64 127.44 -9.14
N ALA A 526 28.98 128.29 -8.34
CA ALA A 526 27.93 127.89 -7.40
C ALA A 526 26.71 127.25 -8.10
N ASN A 527 26.30 127.80 -9.25
CA ASN A 527 25.23 127.20 -10.04
C ASN A 527 25.64 125.84 -10.64
N ALA A 528 26.89 125.69 -11.08
CA ALA A 528 27.41 124.43 -11.60
C ALA A 528 27.56 123.37 -10.50
N THR A 529 28.07 123.73 -9.32
CA THR A 529 28.16 122.80 -8.16
C THR A 529 26.79 122.33 -7.72
N LYS A 530 25.77 123.21 -7.71
CA LYS A 530 24.39 122.82 -7.39
C LYS A 530 23.79 121.83 -8.38
N GLN A 531 24.13 121.94 -9.67
CA GLN A 531 23.74 120.93 -10.67
C GLN A 531 24.45 119.60 -10.43
N ILE A 532 25.74 119.62 -10.09
CA ILE A 532 26.51 118.42 -9.75
C ILE A 532 25.96 117.78 -8.48
N GLU A 533 25.60 118.55 -7.46
CA GLU A 533 25.01 118.08 -6.21
C GLU A 533 23.72 117.29 -6.47
N VAL A 534 22.82 117.82 -7.31
CA VAL A 534 21.61 117.10 -7.74
C VAL A 534 21.98 115.78 -8.42
N LEU A 535 22.95 115.78 -9.33
CA LEU A 535 23.41 114.58 -10.04
C LEU A 535 23.96 113.52 -9.08
N VAL A 536 24.80 113.93 -8.13
CA VAL A 536 25.40 113.06 -7.11
C VAL A 536 24.32 112.48 -6.21
N ARG A 537 23.32 113.27 -5.81
CA ARG A 537 22.20 112.81 -4.99
C ARG A 537 21.33 111.79 -5.73
N THR A 538 21.13 111.97 -7.04
CA THR A 538 20.49 110.96 -7.89
C THR A 538 21.31 109.67 -7.92
N ILE A 539 22.63 109.74 -8.15
CA ILE A 539 23.51 108.56 -8.15
C ILE A 539 23.48 107.83 -6.80
N GLN A 540 23.50 108.56 -5.68
CA GLN A 540 23.38 107.98 -4.32
C GLN A 540 22.03 107.26 -4.13
N THR A 541 20.95 107.86 -4.63
CA THR A 541 19.60 107.25 -4.56
C THR A 541 19.55 105.96 -5.39
N ASP A 542 19.99 106.02 -6.64
CA ASP A 542 20.01 104.90 -7.59
C ASP A 542 20.92 103.75 -7.08
N THR A 543 22.07 104.07 -6.50
CA THR A 543 22.97 103.06 -5.91
C THR A 543 22.35 102.39 -4.70
N ASN A 544 21.66 103.13 -3.83
CA ASN A 544 20.95 102.54 -2.69
C ASN A 544 19.79 101.62 -3.15
N GLU A 545 19.00 102.04 -4.13
CA GLU A 545 17.95 101.20 -4.72
C GLU A 545 18.54 99.93 -5.36
N ALA A 546 19.69 100.05 -6.05
CA ALA A 546 20.38 98.92 -6.64
C ALA A 546 20.88 97.93 -5.56
N VAL A 547 21.36 98.40 -4.41
CA VAL A 547 21.74 97.51 -3.28
C VAL A 547 20.52 96.75 -2.75
N VAL A 548 19.40 97.42 -2.52
CA VAL A 548 18.15 96.78 -2.05
C VAL A 548 17.67 95.72 -3.07
N SER A 549 17.75 96.03 -4.37
CA SER A 549 17.42 95.09 -5.44
C SER A 549 18.34 93.86 -5.45
N MET A 550 19.65 94.04 -5.18
CA MET A 550 20.61 92.94 -5.07
C MET A 550 20.35 92.05 -3.84
N GLU A 551 19.94 92.61 -2.71
CA GLU A 551 19.57 91.84 -1.51
C GLU A 551 18.31 91.00 -1.75
N ARG A 552 17.31 91.57 -2.42
CA ARG A 552 16.12 90.82 -2.84
C ARG A 552 16.47 89.69 -3.81
N SER A 553 17.27 89.98 -4.82
CA SER A 553 17.74 88.99 -5.80
C SER A 553 18.52 87.85 -5.12
N THR A 554 19.30 88.15 -4.08
CA THR A 554 19.98 87.14 -3.27
C THR A 554 18.98 86.19 -2.60
N THR A 555 17.92 86.74 -2.01
CA THR A 555 16.85 85.96 -1.37
C THR A 555 16.13 85.06 -2.38
N ASP A 556 15.80 85.60 -3.55
CA ASP A 556 15.10 84.85 -4.61
C ASP A 556 15.98 83.69 -5.14
N VAL A 557 17.28 83.90 -5.32
CA VAL A 557 18.23 82.85 -5.72
C VAL A 557 18.40 81.78 -4.65
N VAL A 558 18.38 82.15 -3.35
CA VAL A 558 18.37 81.19 -2.25
C VAL A 558 17.11 80.33 -2.27
N GLY A 559 15.94 80.95 -2.44
CA GLY A 559 14.68 80.23 -2.57
C GLY A 559 14.67 79.31 -3.80
N GLY A 560 15.19 79.77 -4.94
CA GLY A 560 15.32 78.98 -6.16
C GLY A 560 16.24 77.77 -6.00
N ALA A 561 17.38 77.93 -5.32
CA ALA A 561 18.30 76.82 -5.01
C ALA A 561 17.62 75.76 -4.12
N LEU A 562 16.87 76.18 -3.11
CA LEU A 562 16.17 75.28 -2.19
C LEU A 562 15.02 74.52 -2.88
N LEU A 563 14.29 75.18 -3.79
CA LEU A 563 13.29 74.52 -4.65
C LEU A 563 13.92 73.48 -5.57
N ALA A 564 15.08 73.79 -6.16
CA ALA A 564 15.83 72.84 -6.98
C ALA A 564 16.31 71.65 -6.15
N GLU A 565 16.85 71.89 -4.94
CA GLU A 565 17.28 70.83 -4.03
C GLU A 565 16.13 69.87 -3.67
N ASN A 566 14.95 70.39 -3.34
CA ASN A 566 13.76 69.58 -3.09
C ASN A 566 13.34 68.75 -4.32
N ALA A 567 13.44 69.31 -5.53
CA ALA A 567 13.18 68.57 -6.76
C ALA A 567 14.21 67.45 -6.99
N GLY A 568 15.47 67.68 -6.61
CA GLY A 568 16.55 66.68 -6.62
C GLY A 568 16.24 65.51 -5.70
N ALA A 569 15.84 65.79 -4.45
CA ALA A 569 15.45 64.76 -3.48
C ALA A 569 14.27 63.91 -3.97
N ALA A 570 13.27 64.52 -4.61
CA ALA A 570 12.14 63.78 -5.19
C ALA A 570 12.58 62.85 -6.35
N LEU A 571 13.58 63.25 -7.14
CA LEU A 571 14.13 62.39 -8.20
C LEU A 571 14.95 61.22 -7.64
N GLU A 572 15.70 61.43 -6.55
CA GLU A 572 16.37 60.34 -5.83
C GLU A 572 15.37 59.34 -5.24
N GLU A 573 14.23 59.80 -4.71
CA GLU A 573 13.16 58.92 -4.24
C GLU A 573 12.55 58.09 -5.40
N ILE A 574 12.30 58.72 -6.56
CA ILE A 574 11.84 58.01 -7.76
C ILE A 574 12.85 56.94 -8.20
N GLU A 575 14.14 57.23 -8.12
CA GLU A 575 15.20 56.28 -8.44
C GLU A 575 15.16 55.05 -7.51
N GLN A 576 15.06 55.28 -6.19
CA GLN A 576 14.97 54.20 -5.20
C GLN A 576 13.74 53.32 -5.40
N VAL A 577 12.56 53.94 -5.57
CA VAL A 577 11.30 53.22 -5.80
C VAL A 577 11.35 52.44 -7.11
N SER A 578 11.90 53.02 -8.17
CA SER A 578 12.02 52.34 -9.47
C SER A 578 12.97 51.13 -9.41
N ASN A 579 14.09 51.23 -8.68
CA ASN A 579 14.97 50.11 -8.42
C ASN A 579 14.26 48.99 -7.62
N GLN A 580 13.44 49.36 -6.63
CA GLN A 580 12.65 48.38 -5.87
C GLN A 580 11.60 47.68 -6.75
N ILE A 581 10.94 48.42 -7.65
CA ILE A 581 10.02 47.85 -8.64
C ILE A 581 10.75 46.85 -9.53
N ALA A 582 11.94 47.20 -10.06
CA ALA A 582 12.71 46.29 -10.91
C ALA A 582 13.05 44.96 -10.20
N SER A 583 13.39 45.01 -8.91
CA SER A 583 13.66 43.83 -8.07
C SER A 583 12.40 42.98 -7.83
N LEU A 584 11.28 43.61 -7.46
CA LEU A 584 9.99 42.93 -7.27
C LEU A 584 9.54 42.22 -8.54
N VAL A 585 9.70 42.87 -9.68
CA VAL A 585 9.36 42.34 -11.00
C VAL A 585 10.23 41.15 -11.37
N GLN A 586 11.53 41.15 -11.05
CA GLN A 586 12.38 39.97 -11.22
C GLN A 586 11.88 38.78 -10.39
N ASN A 587 11.43 39.01 -9.16
CA ASN A 587 10.84 37.97 -8.31
C ASN A 587 9.51 37.44 -8.89
N ILE A 588 8.68 38.30 -9.46
CA ILE A 588 7.45 37.90 -10.16
C ILE A 588 7.77 37.02 -11.36
N SER A 589 8.74 37.41 -12.21
CA SER A 589 9.20 36.58 -13.35
C SER A 589 9.73 35.22 -12.89
N GLY A 590 10.52 35.18 -11.80
CA GLY A 590 11.00 33.91 -11.22
C GLY A 590 9.85 33.01 -10.75
N SER A 591 8.89 33.60 -10.01
CA SER A 591 7.71 32.88 -9.50
C SER A 591 6.80 32.39 -10.64
N ALA A 592 6.61 33.20 -11.68
CA ALA A 592 5.87 32.83 -12.87
C ALA A 592 6.53 31.62 -13.56
N ARG A 593 7.84 31.64 -13.80
CA ARG A 593 8.54 30.48 -14.37
C ARG A 593 8.34 29.19 -13.55
N GLN A 594 8.39 29.29 -12.22
CA GLN A 594 8.14 28.15 -11.34
C GLN A 594 6.67 27.65 -11.44
N GLN A 595 5.69 28.56 -11.51
CA GLN A 595 4.29 28.20 -11.74
C GLN A 595 4.08 27.53 -13.11
N ALA A 596 4.80 27.96 -14.15
CA ALA A 596 4.70 27.35 -15.48
C ALA A 596 5.17 25.89 -15.45
N HIS A 597 6.29 25.62 -14.75
CA HIS A 597 6.76 24.25 -14.52
C HIS A 597 5.78 23.42 -13.70
N ALA A 598 5.15 24.00 -12.67
CA ALA A 598 4.11 23.32 -11.90
C ALA A 598 2.89 22.95 -12.77
N ALA A 599 2.44 23.86 -13.64
CA ALA A 599 1.36 23.61 -14.58
C ALA A 599 1.69 22.47 -15.56
N GLN A 600 2.92 22.44 -16.09
CA GLN A 600 3.40 21.34 -16.93
C GLN A 600 3.43 20.00 -16.19
N ASN A 601 3.83 19.99 -14.91
CA ASN A 601 3.79 18.79 -14.07
C ASN A 601 2.36 18.30 -13.86
N ILE A 602 1.41 19.21 -13.60
CA ILE A 602 -0.01 18.87 -13.47
C ILE A 602 -0.52 18.24 -14.77
N ALA A 603 -0.21 18.83 -15.93
CA ALA A 603 -0.60 18.27 -17.23
C ALA A 603 -0.03 16.86 -17.46
N ARG A 604 1.25 16.62 -17.10
CA ARG A 604 1.85 15.27 -17.16
C ARG A 604 1.15 14.29 -16.22
N ASN A 605 0.85 14.69 -14.99
CA ASN A 605 0.14 13.84 -14.04
C ASN A 605 -1.28 13.50 -14.52
N MET A 606 -1.97 14.44 -15.17
CA MET A 606 -3.27 14.19 -15.78
C MET A 606 -3.17 13.16 -16.92
N GLN A 607 -2.10 13.19 -17.71
CA GLN A 607 -1.88 12.17 -18.74
C GLN A 607 -1.70 10.77 -18.14
N VAL A 608 -0.95 10.64 -17.04
CA VAL A 608 -0.80 9.37 -16.32
C VAL A 608 -2.15 8.91 -15.74
N LEU A 609 -2.93 9.82 -15.16
CA LEU A 609 -4.27 9.50 -14.66
C LEU A 609 -5.22 9.04 -15.78
N LYS A 610 -5.08 9.60 -16.99
CA LYS A 610 -5.85 9.18 -18.15
C LYS A 610 -5.55 7.73 -18.53
N GLU A 611 -4.27 7.35 -18.50
CA GLU A 611 -3.84 5.97 -18.76
C GLU A 611 -4.38 4.99 -17.70
N ILE A 612 -4.25 5.34 -16.41
CA ILE A 612 -4.80 4.54 -15.31
C ILE A 612 -6.33 4.40 -15.43
N SER A 613 -7.03 5.48 -15.79
CA SER A 613 -8.48 5.46 -15.99
C SER A 613 -8.87 4.54 -17.16
N GLY A 614 -8.10 4.54 -18.25
CA GLY A 614 -8.24 3.61 -19.36
C GLY A 614 -8.05 2.15 -18.94
N GLN A 615 -6.97 1.84 -18.23
CA GLN A 615 -6.69 0.50 -17.72
C GLN A 615 -7.79 0.02 -16.74
N THR A 616 -8.32 0.93 -15.92
CA THR A 616 -9.42 0.65 -14.99
C THR A 616 -10.69 0.30 -15.76
N PHE A 617 -11.00 1.05 -16.83
CA PHE A 617 -12.14 0.77 -17.69
C PHE A 617 -12.01 -0.61 -18.35
N GLU A 618 -10.85 -0.93 -18.93
CA GLU A 618 -10.58 -2.25 -19.54
C GLU A 618 -10.72 -3.40 -18.53
N SER A 619 -10.11 -3.25 -17.35
CA SER A 619 -10.17 -4.24 -16.27
C SER A 619 -11.60 -4.44 -15.76
N THR A 620 -12.39 -3.37 -15.70
CA THR A 620 -13.80 -3.42 -15.32
C THR A 620 -14.62 -4.17 -16.37
N THR A 621 -14.38 -3.94 -17.66
CA THR A 621 -15.04 -4.67 -18.75
C THR A 621 -14.65 -6.15 -18.75
N ALA A 622 -13.38 -6.47 -18.51
CA ALA A 622 -12.92 -7.86 -18.37
C ALA A 622 -13.61 -8.55 -17.17
N THR A 623 -13.69 -7.86 -16.03
CA THR A 623 -14.39 -8.35 -14.82
C THR A 623 -15.87 -8.60 -15.10
N SER A 624 -16.55 -7.65 -15.76
CA SER A 624 -17.96 -7.82 -16.15
C SER A 624 -18.17 -9.05 -17.03
N THR A 625 -17.24 -9.34 -17.95
CA THR A 625 -17.29 -10.52 -18.83
C THR A 625 -17.08 -11.81 -18.04
N ALA A 626 -16.10 -11.83 -17.12
CA ALA A 626 -15.84 -12.99 -16.27
C ALA A 626 -17.05 -13.29 -15.35
N ILE A 627 -17.67 -12.26 -14.78
CA ILE A 627 -18.85 -12.38 -13.94
C ILE A 627 -20.04 -12.92 -14.73
N ALA A 628 -20.25 -12.49 -15.98
CA ALA A 628 -21.28 -13.08 -16.84
C ALA A 628 -21.08 -14.59 -17.04
N LYS A 629 -19.83 -15.04 -17.20
CA LYS A 629 -19.50 -16.47 -17.31
C LYS A 629 -19.72 -17.24 -16.00
N VAL A 630 -19.42 -16.62 -14.85
CA VAL A 630 -19.72 -17.22 -13.53
C VAL A 630 -21.23 -17.34 -13.32
N ALA A 631 -22.01 -16.33 -13.74
CA ALA A 631 -23.47 -16.38 -13.72
C ALA A 631 -24.00 -17.59 -14.50
N GLU A 632 -23.48 -17.81 -15.71
CA GLU A 632 -23.84 -18.92 -16.57
C GLU A 632 -23.51 -20.28 -15.92
N LEU A 633 -22.30 -20.42 -15.37
CA LEU A 633 -21.88 -21.64 -14.67
C LEU A 633 -22.74 -21.92 -13.42
N SER A 634 -23.08 -20.88 -12.65
CA SER A 634 -23.97 -20.99 -11.48
C SER A 634 -25.38 -21.46 -11.90
N ALA A 635 -25.91 -20.89 -12.98
CA ALA A 635 -27.19 -21.33 -13.55
C ALA A 635 -27.13 -22.78 -14.03
N GLY A 636 -26.01 -23.20 -14.63
CA GLY A 636 -25.73 -24.60 -15.00
C GLY A 636 -25.72 -25.54 -13.79
N LEU A 637 -24.97 -25.20 -12.73
CA LEU A 637 -24.93 -25.96 -11.48
C LEU A 637 -26.32 -26.11 -10.84
N ARG A 638 -27.10 -25.03 -10.82
CA ARG A 638 -28.46 -25.07 -10.28
C ARG A 638 -29.38 -25.96 -11.12
N LYS A 639 -29.23 -25.94 -12.45
CA LYS A 639 -29.96 -26.83 -13.36
C LYS A 639 -29.60 -28.30 -13.14
N SER A 640 -28.31 -28.61 -12.95
CA SER A 640 -27.86 -29.97 -12.64
C SER A 640 -28.36 -30.45 -11.27
N ALA A 641 -28.35 -29.58 -10.26
CA ALA A 641 -28.85 -29.92 -8.92
C ALA A 641 -30.39 -30.07 -8.90
N ALA A 642 -31.13 -29.35 -9.74
CA ALA A 642 -32.59 -29.45 -9.86
C ALA A 642 -33.08 -30.81 -10.41
N GLY A 643 -32.19 -31.62 -10.99
CA GLY A 643 -32.50 -33.00 -11.35
C GLY A 643 -32.74 -33.92 -10.15
N PHE A 644 -32.25 -33.53 -8.96
CA PHE A 644 -32.47 -34.28 -7.72
C PHE A 644 -33.68 -33.74 -6.97
N ARG A 645 -34.66 -34.59 -6.68
CA ARG A 645 -35.84 -34.22 -5.90
C ARG A 645 -35.55 -34.34 -4.42
N LEU A 646 -35.50 -33.21 -3.72
CA LEU A 646 -35.40 -33.16 -2.27
C LEU A 646 -36.79 -33.28 -1.62
N PRO A 647 -36.89 -33.91 -0.44
CA PRO A 647 -38.16 -33.93 0.29
C PRO A 647 -38.60 -32.49 0.53
N GLY A 648 -39.83 -32.16 0.12
CA GLY A 648 -40.33 -30.79 0.22
C GLY A 648 -40.25 -30.32 1.67
N ASN A 649 -39.46 -29.27 1.94
CA ASN A 649 -39.39 -28.65 3.25
C ASN A 649 -40.80 -28.17 3.66
N ALA A 650 -41.46 -28.96 4.51
CA ALA A 650 -42.72 -28.56 5.16
C ALA A 650 -42.55 -27.30 6.04
N GLY A 651 -41.32 -26.82 6.26
CA GLY A 651 -41.01 -25.58 6.95
C GLY A 651 -41.19 -24.29 6.13
N ASP A 652 -41.26 -24.34 4.79
CA ASP A 652 -41.31 -23.12 3.97
C ASP A 652 -42.73 -22.54 3.82
N ARG A 653 -43.77 -23.34 4.12
CA ARG A 653 -45.16 -22.83 4.19
C ARG A 653 -45.46 -22.05 5.47
N ALA A 654 -44.66 -22.22 6.53
CA ALA A 654 -44.84 -21.46 7.79
C ALA A 654 -44.19 -20.07 7.73
N SER A 655 -43.13 -19.90 6.93
CA SER A 655 -42.46 -18.60 6.74
C SER A 655 -43.25 -17.63 5.87
N ALA A 656 -44.03 -18.12 4.89
CA ALA A 656 -44.87 -17.27 4.05
C ALA A 656 -45.95 -16.49 4.84
N THR A 657 -46.45 -17.04 5.95
CA THR A 657 -47.43 -16.37 6.81
C THR A 657 -46.75 -15.44 7.84
N GLY A 658 -45.49 -15.71 8.20
CA GLY A 658 -44.70 -14.87 9.11
C GLY A 658 -44.07 -13.63 8.46
N THR A 659 -43.76 -13.69 7.16
CA THR A 659 -43.16 -12.55 6.44
C THR A 659 -44.19 -11.47 6.08
N VAL A 660 -45.46 -11.81 5.88
CA VAL A 660 -46.52 -10.82 5.63
C VAL A 660 -46.77 -9.95 6.87
N ARG A 661 -46.66 -10.51 8.08
CA ARG A 661 -46.83 -9.76 9.33
C ARG A 661 -45.62 -8.87 9.69
N ARG A 662 -44.44 -9.16 9.13
CA ARG A 662 -43.21 -8.37 9.35
C ARG A 662 -43.04 -7.22 8.35
N LEU A 663 -43.70 -7.30 7.20
CA LEU A 663 -43.73 -6.22 6.19
C LEU A 663 -44.68 -5.08 6.58
N GLU A 664 -45.70 -5.33 7.41
CA GLU A 664 -46.55 -4.26 7.98
C GLU A 664 -45.84 -3.41 9.04
N ASP A 665 -44.86 -3.96 9.76
CA ASP A 665 -44.08 -3.20 10.77
C ASP A 665 -42.94 -2.37 10.15
N THR A 666 -42.50 -2.72 8.93
CA THR A 666 -41.36 -2.06 8.26
C THR A 666 -41.80 -0.85 7.40
N THR A 667 -43.07 -0.78 6.99
CA THR A 667 -43.65 0.39 6.32
C THR A 667 -43.78 1.60 7.27
N LEU A 668 -43.89 1.36 8.59
CA LEU A 668 -43.90 2.41 9.62
C LEU A 668 -42.53 3.08 9.85
N THR A 669 -41.42 2.44 9.47
CA THR A 669 -40.07 3.00 9.64
C THR A 669 -39.65 3.87 8.45
N THR A 670 -40.19 3.62 7.25
CA THR A 670 -39.89 4.42 6.05
C THR A 670 -40.54 5.81 6.09
N ALA A 671 -41.66 5.96 6.80
CA ALA A 671 -42.27 7.27 7.06
C ALA A 671 -41.43 8.16 8.01
N LYS A 672 -40.64 7.56 8.92
CA LYS A 672 -39.77 8.29 9.86
C LYS A 672 -38.45 8.78 9.25
N VAL A 673 -37.97 8.10 8.20
CA VAL A 673 -36.72 8.48 7.52
C VAL A 673 -36.92 9.67 6.56
N ARG A 674 -38.12 9.85 5.98
CA ARG A 674 -38.46 11.05 5.19
C ARG A 674 -38.55 12.34 6.03
N GLN A 675 -38.71 12.24 7.35
CA GLN A 675 -38.83 13.42 8.23
C GLN A 675 -37.45 13.96 8.67
N ILE A 676 -36.37 13.20 8.47
CA ILE A 676 -35.00 13.61 8.84
C ILE A 676 -34.25 14.20 7.62
N SER A 677 -34.63 13.86 6.39
CA SER A 677 -34.03 14.45 5.17
C SER A 677 -34.54 15.87 4.83
N ALA A 678 -35.49 16.44 5.60
CA ALA A 678 -36.02 17.78 5.38
C ALA A 678 -35.39 18.87 6.28
N LEU A 679 -34.38 18.53 7.10
CA LEU A 679 -33.75 19.45 8.06
C LEU A 679 -32.24 19.70 7.81
N GLY A 680 -31.71 19.25 6.67
CA GLY A 680 -30.27 19.35 6.34
C GLY A 680 -29.94 20.19 5.11
N GLY A 681 -30.83 21.10 4.69
CA GLY A 681 -30.60 22.03 3.60
C GLY A 681 -30.64 23.48 4.09
N SER A 682 -29.49 23.99 4.51
CA SER A 682 -29.19 25.41 4.70
C SER A 682 -27.78 25.68 4.18
#